data_AF-A0A672PM36-F1
#
_entry.id   AF-A0A672PM36-F1
#
_cell.length_a   1.000
_cell.length_b   1.000
_cell.length_c   1.000
_cell.angle_alpha   90.00
_cell.angle_beta   90.00
_cell.angle_gamma   90.00
#
_symmetry.space_group_name_H-M   'P 1'
#
loop_
_entity.id
_entity.type
_entity.pdbx_description
1 polymer ?
#
loop_
_entity_poly.entity_id
_entity_poly.type
_entity_poly.pdbx_seq_one_letter_code
_entity_poly.pdbx_strand_id
1 'polypeptide(L)'
;MFSFEGDFRRTPKVSLGGASRKEEKASLLHRTQEERRKREDERKRLKNAIIIQSYIRGYQDRKQQYAIQRGCFDRCARQCQSGSGPQLTDSAILSQLVRQLLFFYRLREDRHRMIWMCQSLVKHHAQFVKLLTGPERQSCLFQIKRILGHCCRLLQVCEDDSLNVAIPMRMLEVFSSERTYLPFLQDENYVAALIEQILHYMVEKGYYRSLYVLVNHKLPSSLEYSDAPSIPLAQTLLEHTLKPLHFSYSSCPPDTRQFVFTAFTEEFISAPFTEQIYNFFVPALSDPKLAFPFQNFLWSLQATIASSPQARAQAPWLFYFVLTVGESGLGSLSEEGLLLYLNALQTLLPLLPVTECSSRADINSDSEDEEEMTVQPPADGSWISVHYITQECVQKLDTKQQTNALLTLVWRDTASEDIFTMMASICHTLMVQHRMMVPRVRLLYSLAFNARFLRHLWHLITSMKTKMITGSMVLLLQVMSRGSPMSLEDANRIIPLFYLFSSLFSHSLISVHDSEFFGSADGQSQSSMMPFSLAELVTLSRCLRDACLGIIKLAYPETKTEHKEEYVAAFRSVGVKTNSQVQQRIQAQQKRWVQLFKVITNLVKMLKARDIRRPFCPSGHWLSDEVNIRADKDRWMGKSLLS
;
A
#
# COMPACT_ATOMS: atom_id res chain seq x y z
N MET A 1 -43.81 54.21 1.03
CA MET A 1 -45.20 54.34 0.55
C MET A 1 -45.35 53.41 -0.64
N PHE A 2 -46.01 52.26 -0.48
CA PHE A 2 -46.33 51.36 -1.59
C PHE A 2 -47.68 51.78 -2.15
N SER A 3 -47.72 52.28 -3.39
CA SER A 3 -48.97 52.52 -4.11
C SER A 3 -49.55 51.18 -4.55
N PHE A 4 -50.72 50.84 -4.03
CA PHE A 4 -51.50 49.66 -4.39
C PHE A 4 -52.55 50.09 -5.42
N GLU A 5 -52.13 50.32 -6.66
CA GLU A 5 -53.05 50.50 -7.79
C GLU A 5 -53.49 49.13 -8.28
N GLY A 6 -54.77 48.83 -8.07
CA GLY A 6 -55.41 47.52 -8.23
C GLY A 6 -55.58 47.00 -9.66
N ASP A 7 -54.52 46.92 -10.46
CA ASP A 7 -54.55 46.26 -11.77
C ASP A 7 -54.10 44.80 -11.67
N PHE A 8 -55.03 43.92 -11.28
CA PHE A 8 -54.79 42.49 -11.06
C PHE A 8 -54.79 41.61 -12.33
N ARG A 9 -54.92 42.20 -13.54
CA ARG A 9 -54.82 41.46 -14.81
C ARG A 9 -53.99 42.23 -15.84
N ARG A 10 -52.79 41.71 -16.15
CA ARG A 10 -52.03 42.15 -17.33
C ARG A 10 -52.85 41.83 -18.59
N THR A 11 -53.39 42.85 -19.24
CA THR A 11 -53.99 42.71 -20.58
C THR A 11 -52.91 42.21 -21.56
N PRO A 12 -53.23 41.25 -22.43
CA PRO A 12 -52.27 40.77 -23.43
C PRO A 12 -51.80 41.95 -24.29
N LYS A 13 -50.48 42.19 -24.33
CA LYS A 13 -49.87 43.12 -25.29
C LYS A 13 -50.05 42.55 -26.69
N VAL A 14 -51.16 42.90 -27.35
CA VAL A 14 -51.36 42.65 -28.77
C VAL A 14 -50.58 43.72 -29.50
N SER A 15 -49.44 43.35 -30.10
CA SER A 15 -48.72 44.21 -31.03
C SER A 15 -49.51 44.31 -32.33
N LEU A 16 -50.50 45.20 -32.39
CA LEU A 16 -51.17 45.63 -33.62
C LEU A 16 -50.22 46.54 -34.42
N GLY A 17 -49.08 45.99 -34.83
CA GLY A 17 -48.11 46.65 -35.72
C GLY A 17 -48.54 46.51 -37.16
N GLY A 18 -49.63 47.18 -37.55
CA GLY A 18 -50.14 47.12 -38.92
C GLY A 18 -50.87 48.39 -39.27
N ALA A 19 -50.15 49.45 -39.64
CA ALA A 19 -50.77 50.55 -40.40
C ALA A 19 -49.81 51.49 -41.16
N SER A 20 -48.54 51.69 -40.78
CA SER A 20 -47.81 52.85 -41.36
C SER A 20 -46.36 52.69 -41.83
N ARG A 21 -45.68 51.54 -41.69
CA ARG A 21 -44.31 51.38 -42.24
C ARG A 21 -44.08 49.97 -42.82
N LYS A 22 -43.66 49.88 -44.09
CA LYS A 22 -43.08 48.66 -44.68
C LYS A 22 -41.71 48.43 -44.04
N GLU A 23 -41.69 47.71 -42.92
CA GLU A 23 -40.46 47.28 -42.26
C GLU A 23 -39.78 46.19 -43.11
N GLU A 24 -38.45 46.23 -43.26
CA GLU A 24 -37.70 45.20 -43.98
C GLU A 24 -37.83 43.85 -43.26
N LYS A 25 -38.09 42.78 -44.00
CA LYS A 25 -38.31 41.42 -43.46
C LYS A 25 -37.20 40.98 -42.50
N ALA A 26 -35.95 41.37 -42.79
CA ALA A 26 -34.79 41.09 -41.96
C ALA A 26 -34.85 41.78 -40.58
N SER A 27 -35.24 43.06 -40.54
CA SER A 27 -35.37 43.84 -39.30
C SER A 27 -36.49 43.31 -38.40
N LEU A 28 -37.61 42.88 -39.01
CA LEU A 28 -38.75 42.31 -38.29
C LEU A 28 -38.40 40.93 -37.69
N LEU A 29 -37.66 40.10 -38.44
CA LEU A 29 -37.13 38.83 -37.95
C LEU A 29 -36.13 39.02 -36.80
N HIS A 30 -35.19 39.97 -36.93
CA HIS A 30 -34.21 40.28 -35.90
C HIS A 30 -34.88 40.74 -34.60
N ARG A 31 -35.83 41.67 -34.68
CA ARG A 31 -36.61 42.14 -33.51
C ARG A 31 -37.38 41.00 -32.85
N THR A 32 -38.02 40.14 -33.64
CA THR A 32 -38.74 38.97 -33.12
C THR A 32 -37.78 38.00 -32.42
N GLN A 33 -36.58 37.80 -32.96
CA GLN A 33 -35.55 36.96 -32.38
C GLN A 33 -34.99 37.55 -31.07
N GLU A 34 -34.73 38.86 -31.02
CA GLU A 34 -34.32 39.55 -29.80
C GLU A 34 -35.39 39.49 -28.71
N GLU A 35 -36.66 39.68 -29.07
CA GLU A 35 -37.77 39.54 -28.12
C GLU A 35 -37.89 38.09 -27.61
N ARG A 36 -37.67 37.09 -28.47
CA ARG A 36 -37.61 35.68 -28.04
C ARG A 36 -36.46 35.45 -27.08
N ARG A 37 -35.27 35.96 -27.39
CA ARG A 37 -34.08 35.89 -26.53
C ARG A 37 -34.33 36.55 -25.17
N LYS A 38 -34.93 37.75 -25.14
CA LYS A 38 -35.30 38.44 -23.89
C LYS A 38 -36.30 37.63 -23.06
N ARG A 39 -37.33 37.05 -23.68
CA ARG A 39 -38.28 36.15 -22.98
C ARG A 39 -37.59 34.91 -22.43
N GLU A 40 -36.65 34.32 -23.17
CA GLU A 40 -35.85 33.19 -22.69
C GLU A 40 -34.93 33.56 -21.53
N ASP A 41 -34.26 34.72 -21.59
CA ASP A 41 -33.40 35.21 -20.54
C ASP A 41 -34.19 35.55 -19.26
N GLU A 42 -35.37 36.15 -19.39
CA GLU A 42 -36.31 36.35 -18.27
C GLU A 42 -36.80 35.03 -17.67
N ARG A 43 -37.15 34.04 -18.51
CA ARG A 43 -37.52 32.70 -18.05
C ARG A 43 -36.38 32.02 -17.29
N LYS A 44 -35.14 32.12 -17.79
CA LYS A 44 -33.94 31.60 -17.12
C LYS A 44 -33.72 32.31 -15.78
N ARG A 45 -33.84 33.64 -15.75
CA ARG A 45 -33.72 34.43 -14.50
C ARG A 45 -34.77 34.02 -13.48
N LEU A 46 -36.04 33.89 -13.89
CA LEU A 46 -37.12 33.47 -12.99
C LEU A 46 -36.91 32.04 -12.49
N LYS A 47 -36.53 31.10 -13.36
CA LYS A 47 -36.22 29.72 -12.99
C LYS A 47 -35.10 29.68 -11.94
N ASN A 48 -34.01 30.42 -12.15
CA ASN A 48 -32.90 30.50 -11.21
C ASN A 48 -33.32 31.13 -9.87
N ALA A 49 -34.16 32.17 -9.91
CA ALA A 49 -34.70 32.78 -8.70
C ALA A 49 -35.56 31.79 -7.90
N ILE A 50 -36.41 30.99 -8.56
CA ILE A 50 -37.23 29.95 -7.92
C ILE A 50 -36.34 28.90 -7.25
N ILE A 51 -35.29 28.44 -7.92
CA ILE A 51 -34.34 27.45 -7.37
C ILE A 51 -33.69 27.98 -6.08
N ILE A 52 -33.21 29.23 -6.10
CA ILE A 52 -32.60 29.85 -4.92
C ILE A 52 -33.62 30.00 -3.79
N GLN A 53 -34.82 30.49 -4.11
CA GLN A 53 -35.89 30.68 -3.12
C GLN A 53 -36.36 29.36 -2.50
N SER A 54 -36.55 28.31 -3.31
CA SER A 54 -36.98 27.00 -2.82
C SER A 54 -35.90 26.37 -1.93
N TYR A 55 -34.61 26.57 -2.28
CA TYR A 55 -33.50 26.13 -1.45
C TYR A 55 -33.47 26.84 -0.08
N ILE A 56 -33.63 28.18 -0.07
CA ILE A 56 -33.64 28.97 1.17
C ILE A 56 -34.84 28.60 2.06
N ARG A 57 -36.05 28.51 1.49
CA ARG A 57 -37.25 28.08 2.23
C ARG A 57 -37.04 26.69 2.83
N GLY A 58 -36.57 25.74 2.02
CA GLY A 58 -36.27 24.38 2.50
C GLY A 58 -35.20 24.35 3.60
N TYR A 59 -34.20 25.24 3.55
CA TYR A 59 -33.22 25.37 4.63
C TYR A 59 -33.84 25.92 5.92
N GLN A 60 -34.65 26.97 5.82
CA GLN A 60 -35.36 27.57 6.96
C GLN A 60 -36.31 26.56 7.62
N ASP A 61 -37.11 25.85 6.81
CA ASP A 61 -38.03 24.83 7.28
C ASP A 61 -37.30 23.68 7.98
N ARG A 62 -36.19 23.18 7.40
CA ARG A 62 -35.35 22.15 8.06
C ARG A 62 -34.81 22.65 9.40
N LYS A 63 -34.32 23.89 9.48
CA LYS A 63 -33.82 24.47 10.73
C LYS A 63 -34.93 24.58 11.78
N GLN A 64 -36.12 25.00 11.38
CA GLN A 64 -37.29 25.07 12.26
C GLN A 64 -37.68 23.68 12.75
N GLN A 65 -37.76 22.68 11.85
CA GLN A 65 -38.08 21.30 12.23
C GLN A 65 -37.03 20.69 13.18
N TYR A 66 -35.74 20.97 12.97
CA TYR A 66 -34.71 20.55 13.93
C TYR A 66 -34.91 21.16 15.31
N ALA A 67 -35.25 22.45 15.40
CA ALA A 67 -35.54 23.10 16.68
C ALA A 67 -36.77 22.49 17.37
N ILE A 68 -37.84 22.21 16.62
CA ILE A 68 -39.05 21.56 17.14
C ILE A 68 -38.72 20.16 17.68
N GLN A 69 -38.05 19.33 16.89
CA GLN A 69 -37.72 17.95 17.27
C GLN A 69 -36.73 17.90 18.44
N ARG A 70 -35.78 18.83 18.54
CA ARG A 70 -34.93 19.01 19.73
C ARG A 70 -35.75 19.32 20.98
N GLY A 71 -36.69 20.26 20.88
CA GLY A 71 -37.59 20.60 21.98
C GLY A 71 -38.44 19.41 22.42
N CYS A 72 -38.94 18.61 21.47
CA CYS A 72 -39.66 17.37 21.77
C CYS A 72 -38.79 16.34 22.48
N PHE A 73 -37.56 16.12 22.00
CA PHE A 73 -36.59 15.22 22.61
C PHE A 73 -36.28 15.65 24.04
N ASP A 74 -35.95 16.93 24.26
CA ASP A 74 -35.57 17.46 25.58
C ASP A 74 -36.72 17.34 26.59
N ARG A 75 -37.96 17.59 26.16
CA ARG A 75 -39.14 17.41 27.01
C ARG A 75 -39.32 15.94 27.42
N CYS A 76 -39.24 15.02 26.47
CA CYS A 76 -39.39 13.59 26.73
C CYS A 76 -38.25 13.08 27.63
N ALA A 77 -37.01 13.45 27.36
CA ALA A 77 -35.84 13.09 28.17
C ALA A 77 -36.00 13.56 29.63
N ARG A 78 -36.47 14.79 29.87
CA ARG A 78 -36.72 15.31 31.23
C ARG A 78 -37.82 14.53 31.96
N GLN A 79 -38.92 14.22 31.27
CA GLN A 79 -40.03 13.44 31.84
C GLN A 79 -39.59 12.04 32.26
N CYS A 80 -38.73 11.40 31.48
CA CYS A 80 -38.18 10.09 31.82
C CYS A 80 -37.19 10.15 33.00
N GLN A 81 -36.52 11.28 33.23
CA GLN A 81 -35.63 11.50 34.37
C GLN A 81 -36.37 11.81 35.67
N SER A 82 -37.49 12.55 35.60
CA SER A 82 -38.25 12.99 36.77
C SER A 82 -39.19 11.92 37.35
N GLY A 83 -39.29 10.74 36.73
CA GLY A 83 -40.16 9.64 37.17
C GLY A 83 -41.67 9.91 37.04
N SER A 84 -42.05 11.12 36.63
CA SER A 84 -43.45 11.58 36.47
C SER A 84 -44.01 11.34 35.07
N GLY A 85 -43.27 10.65 34.20
CA GLY A 85 -43.61 10.36 32.82
C GLY A 85 -43.33 8.90 32.44
N PRO A 86 -43.46 8.54 31.15
CA PRO A 86 -43.33 7.16 30.74
C PRO A 86 -41.86 6.68 30.90
N GLN A 87 -41.69 5.44 31.33
CA GLN A 87 -40.40 4.92 31.78
C GLN A 87 -39.49 4.58 30.59
N LEU A 88 -38.18 4.85 30.73
CA LEU A 88 -37.13 4.45 29.77
C LEU A 88 -37.01 2.93 29.58
N THR A 89 -37.73 2.13 30.37
CA THR A 89 -37.87 0.68 30.20
C THR A 89 -38.75 0.31 29.00
N ASP A 90 -39.54 1.24 28.47
CA ASP A 90 -40.34 1.04 27.25
C ASP A 90 -39.46 1.20 26.00
N SER A 91 -39.40 0.14 25.20
CA SER A 91 -38.61 0.07 23.98
C SER A 91 -39.10 1.04 22.89
N ALA A 92 -40.40 1.34 22.83
CA ALA A 92 -40.96 2.27 21.86
C ALA A 92 -40.45 3.70 22.09
N ILE A 93 -40.29 4.10 23.36
CA ILE A 93 -39.80 5.43 23.75
C ILE A 93 -38.32 5.57 23.40
N LEU A 94 -37.51 4.54 23.69
CA LEU A 94 -36.11 4.49 23.28
C LEU A 94 -35.98 4.63 21.76
N SER A 95 -36.76 3.86 20.99
CA SER A 95 -36.79 3.94 19.52
C SER A 95 -37.20 5.33 19.04
N GLN A 96 -38.20 5.96 19.65
CA GLN A 96 -38.64 7.31 19.32
C GLN A 96 -37.56 8.36 19.60
N LEU A 97 -36.92 8.32 20.77
CA LEU A 97 -35.87 9.25 21.16
C LEU A 97 -34.66 9.14 20.24
N VAL A 98 -34.23 7.91 19.92
CA VAL A 98 -33.15 7.67 18.96
C VAL A 98 -33.50 8.21 17.58
N ARG A 99 -34.71 7.94 17.08
CA ARG A 99 -35.17 8.47 15.78
C ARG A 99 -35.17 10.00 15.75
N GLN A 100 -35.65 10.65 16.80
CA GLN A 100 -35.63 12.11 16.90
C GLN A 100 -34.19 12.65 16.91
N LEU A 101 -33.33 12.08 17.75
CA LEU A 101 -31.92 12.47 17.83
C LEU A 101 -31.25 12.34 16.46
N LEU A 102 -31.37 11.19 15.80
CA LEU A 102 -30.78 10.95 14.47
C LEU A 102 -31.28 11.92 13.40
N PHE A 103 -32.48 12.47 13.55
CA PHE A 103 -33.05 13.44 12.60
C PHE A 103 -32.39 14.82 12.69
N PHE A 104 -32.13 15.33 13.90
CA PHE A 104 -31.60 16.68 14.11
C PHE A 104 -30.11 16.75 14.49
N TYR A 105 -29.48 15.62 14.81
CA TYR A 105 -28.17 15.58 15.47
C TYR A 105 -27.10 16.35 14.70
N ARG A 106 -26.47 17.29 15.41
CA ARG A 106 -25.24 17.96 14.98
C ARG A 106 -24.20 17.85 16.07
N LEU A 107 -23.00 17.35 15.73
CA LEU A 107 -21.91 17.12 16.67
C LEU A 107 -21.61 18.32 17.58
N ARG A 108 -21.60 19.53 17.02
CA ARG A 108 -21.30 20.78 17.75
C ARG A 108 -22.42 21.23 18.71
N GLU A 109 -23.68 20.94 18.40
CA GLU A 109 -24.84 21.46 19.16
C GLU A 109 -25.42 20.39 20.12
N ASP A 110 -25.33 19.11 19.76
CA ASP A 110 -26.08 18.01 20.35
C ASP A 110 -25.21 16.96 21.03
N ARG A 111 -23.93 17.28 21.31
CA ARG A 111 -22.97 16.37 21.98
C ARG A 111 -23.54 15.79 23.27
N HIS A 112 -24.05 16.64 24.16
CA HIS A 112 -24.60 16.22 25.46
C HIS A 112 -25.83 15.32 25.31
N ARG A 113 -26.71 15.60 24.34
CA ARG A 113 -27.89 14.77 24.04
C ARG A 113 -27.49 13.38 23.56
N MET A 114 -26.47 13.31 22.71
CA MET A 114 -25.92 12.04 22.23
C MET A 114 -25.29 11.23 23.36
N ILE A 115 -24.48 11.87 24.21
CA ILE A 115 -23.88 11.20 25.38
C ILE A 115 -24.96 10.64 26.31
N TRP A 116 -25.98 11.45 26.63
CA TRP A 116 -27.09 11.01 27.46
C TRP A 116 -27.84 9.82 26.82
N MET A 117 -28.14 9.91 25.52
CA MET A 117 -28.82 8.82 24.80
C MET A 117 -27.98 7.54 24.80
N CYS A 118 -26.66 7.63 24.60
CA CYS A 118 -25.75 6.48 24.67
C CYS A 118 -25.77 5.84 26.06
N GLN A 119 -25.71 6.63 27.14
CA GLN A 119 -25.83 6.12 28.51
C GLN A 119 -27.16 5.38 28.73
N SER A 120 -28.27 5.96 28.26
CA SER A 120 -29.59 5.34 28.35
C SER A 120 -29.66 4.03 27.58
N LEU A 121 -29.14 3.97 26.35
CA LEU A 121 -29.12 2.76 25.53
C LEU A 121 -28.25 1.66 26.14
N VAL A 122 -27.09 2.01 26.69
CA VAL A 122 -26.22 1.05 27.40
C VAL A 122 -26.93 0.50 28.63
N LYS A 123 -27.59 1.34 29.42
CA LYS A 123 -28.30 0.91 30.64
C LYS A 123 -29.51 0.04 30.33
N HIS A 124 -30.24 0.34 29.25
CA HIS A 124 -31.50 -0.29 28.87
C HIS A 124 -31.37 -1.17 27.61
N HIS A 125 -30.16 -1.67 27.34
CA HIS A 125 -29.84 -2.39 26.09
C HIS A 125 -30.78 -3.59 25.85
N ALA A 126 -31.14 -4.31 26.90
CA ALA A 126 -32.04 -5.47 26.84
C ALA A 126 -33.42 -5.12 26.24
N GLN A 127 -34.00 -3.99 26.64
CA GLN A 127 -35.32 -3.56 26.14
C GLN A 127 -35.22 -3.09 24.69
N PHE A 128 -34.15 -2.38 24.35
CA PHE A 128 -33.94 -1.89 22.99
C PHE A 128 -33.66 -3.02 22.00
N VAL A 129 -32.82 -4.00 22.37
CA VAL A 129 -32.47 -5.16 21.54
C VAL A 129 -33.68 -6.07 21.30
N LYS A 130 -34.63 -6.17 22.23
CA LYS A 130 -35.89 -6.91 22.01
C LYS A 130 -36.70 -6.40 20.81
N LEU A 131 -36.52 -5.16 20.35
CA LEU A 131 -37.18 -4.68 19.13
C LEU A 131 -36.73 -5.44 17.87
N LEU A 132 -35.58 -6.13 17.92
CA LEU A 132 -35.08 -6.94 16.81
C LEU A 132 -35.88 -8.23 16.59
N THR A 133 -36.68 -8.68 17.56
CA THR A 133 -37.57 -9.84 17.39
C THR A 133 -38.94 -9.47 16.82
N GLY A 134 -39.29 -8.18 16.84
CA GLY A 134 -40.58 -7.67 16.41
C GLY A 134 -40.60 -7.07 14.99
N PRO A 135 -41.73 -6.44 14.61
CA PRO A 135 -41.87 -5.79 13.29
C PRO A 135 -40.91 -4.60 13.09
N GLU A 136 -40.38 -4.02 14.18
CA GLU A 136 -39.46 -2.88 14.14
C GLU A 136 -38.00 -3.26 13.87
N ARG A 137 -37.70 -4.54 13.61
CA ARG A 137 -36.33 -5.06 13.47
C ARG A 137 -35.42 -4.24 12.55
N GLN A 138 -35.89 -3.89 11.35
CA GLN A 138 -35.08 -3.11 10.40
C GLN A 138 -34.80 -1.70 10.91
N SER A 139 -35.80 -1.04 11.50
CA SER A 139 -35.68 0.29 12.10
C SER A 139 -34.72 0.28 13.28
N CYS A 140 -34.83 -0.72 14.16
CA CYS A 140 -33.95 -0.87 15.32
C CYS A 140 -32.49 -1.10 14.88
N LEU A 141 -32.25 -2.02 13.93
CA LEU A 141 -30.90 -2.28 13.41
C LEU A 141 -30.31 -1.01 12.75
N PHE A 142 -31.11 -0.29 11.97
CA PHE A 142 -30.69 0.99 11.38
C PHE A 142 -30.32 2.00 12.47
N GLN A 143 -31.13 2.13 13.51
CA GLN A 143 -30.86 3.03 14.64
C GLN A 143 -29.56 2.65 15.37
N ILE A 144 -29.34 1.37 15.67
CA ILE A 144 -28.09 0.87 16.27
C ILE A 144 -26.90 1.26 15.40
N LYS A 145 -26.90 0.89 14.12
CA LYS A 145 -25.82 1.21 13.17
C LYS A 145 -25.54 2.71 13.15
N ARG A 146 -26.57 3.54 12.97
CA ARG A 146 -26.45 4.99 12.89
C ARG A 146 -25.85 5.58 14.16
N ILE A 147 -26.34 5.20 15.34
CA ILE A 147 -25.80 5.68 16.62
C ILE A 147 -24.33 5.28 16.78
N LEU A 148 -23.96 4.03 16.48
CA LEU A 148 -22.57 3.59 16.53
C LEU A 148 -21.67 4.39 15.57
N GLY A 149 -22.13 4.68 14.35
CA GLY A 149 -21.42 5.55 13.42
C GLY A 149 -21.31 7.02 13.89
N HIS A 150 -22.26 7.49 14.70
CA HIS A 150 -22.12 8.77 15.39
C HIS A 150 -21.12 8.69 16.55
N CYS A 151 -21.05 7.57 17.29
CA CYS A 151 -20.03 7.32 18.31
C CYS A 151 -18.62 7.33 17.72
N CYS A 152 -18.38 6.66 16.58
CA CYS A 152 -17.08 6.71 15.89
C CYS A 152 -16.67 8.17 15.59
N ARG A 153 -17.55 8.95 14.97
CA ARG A 153 -17.29 10.37 14.67
C ARG A 153 -17.08 11.23 15.90
N LEU A 154 -17.75 10.92 17.01
CA LEU A 154 -17.57 11.63 18.27
C LEU A 154 -16.19 11.33 18.88
N LEU A 155 -15.75 10.07 18.82
CA LEU A 155 -14.45 9.64 19.32
C LEU A 155 -13.27 10.23 18.52
N GLN A 156 -13.47 10.55 17.24
CA GLN A 156 -12.46 11.24 16.42
C GLN A 156 -12.15 12.68 16.89
N VAL A 157 -12.98 13.27 17.76
CA VAL A 157 -12.78 14.62 18.30
C VAL A 157 -12.29 14.58 19.75
N CYS A 158 -11.59 13.50 20.14
CA CYS A 158 -11.12 13.31 21.51
C CYS A 158 -9.91 14.17 21.91
N GLU A 159 -9.35 14.95 20.98
CA GLU A 159 -8.36 16.01 21.26
C GLU A 159 -8.92 17.04 22.27
N ASP A 160 -10.24 17.23 22.29
CA ASP A 160 -10.91 18.04 23.29
C ASP A 160 -10.99 17.26 24.62
N ASP A 161 -10.18 17.65 25.60
CA ASP A 161 -10.12 17.03 26.93
C ASP A 161 -11.46 17.04 27.68
N SER A 162 -12.42 17.88 27.27
CA SER A 162 -13.77 17.89 27.84
C SER A 162 -14.64 16.72 27.39
N LEU A 163 -14.20 15.91 26.41
CA LEU A 163 -14.95 14.76 25.91
C LEU A 163 -14.72 13.52 26.78
N ASN A 164 -15.79 13.05 27.43
CA ASN A 164 -15.79 11.73 28.06
C ASN A 164 -15.91 10.61 27.00
N VAL A 165 -14.77 10.02 26.64
CA VAL A 165 -14.66 8.92 25.66
C VAL A 165 -15.23 7.60 26.17
N ALA A 166 -15.41 7.43 27.48
CA ALA A 166 -15.83 6.16 28.07
C ALA A 166 -17.24 5.74 27.62
N ILE A 167 -18.15 6.70 27.46
CA ILE A 167 -19.55 6.41 27.11
C ILE A 167 -19.67 5.95 25.64
N PRO A 168 -19.12 6.68 24.64
CA PRO A 168 -19.13 6.17 23.27
C PRO A 168 -18.36 4.86 23.14
N MET A 169 -17.21 4.68 23.83
CA MET A 169 -16.49 3.40 23.83
C MET A 169 -17.35 2.26 24.39
N ARG A 170 -18.02 2.46 25.53
CA ARG A 170 -18.92 1.46 26.10
C ARG A 170 -20.07 1.12 25.16
N MET A 171 -20.58 2.10 24.41
CA MET A 171 -21.60 1.86 23.38
C MET A 171 -21.08 0.93 22.28
N LEU A 172 -19.85 1.16 21.79
CA LEU A 172 -19.20 0.28 20.81
C LEU A 172 -18.99 -1.13 21.37
N GLU A 173 -18.54 -1.25 22.61
CA GLU A 173 -18.30 -2.53 23.30
C GLU A 173 -19.59 -3.35 23.45
N VAL A 174 -20.63 -2.74 24.02
CA VAL A 174 -21.91 -3.41 24.30
C VAL A 174 -22.58 -3.83 23.00
N PHE A 175 -22.79 -2.92 22.05
CA PHE A 175 -23.57 -3.21 20.85
C PHE A 175 -22.80 -3.93 19.74
N SER A 176 -21.50 -4.19 19.92
CA SER A 176 -20.76 -5.13 19.06
C SER A 176 -20.64 -6.53 19.69
N SER A 177 -21.09 -6.73 20.93
CA SER A 177 -20.92 -8.00 21.66
C SER A 177 -22.04 -8.99 21.38
N GLU A 178 -21.68 -10.26 21.13
CA GLU A 178 -22.63 -11.38 21.00
C GLU A 178 -23.51 -11.52 22.24
N ARG A 179 -22.93 -11.30 23.42
CA ARG A 179 -23.63 -11.39 24.72
C ARG A 179 -24.82 -10.45 24.83
N THR A 180 -24.82 -9.35 24.07
CA THR A 180 -25.91 -8.37 24.08
C THR A 180 -27.14 -8.85 23.29
N TYR A 181 -26.94 -9.72 22.30
CA TYR A 181 -27.99 -10.14 21.37
C TYR A 181 -28.45 -11.58 21.61
N LEU A 182 -27.53 -12.48 21.97
CA LEU A 182 -27.79 -13.91 22.12
C LEU A 182 -28.96 -14.25 23.06
N PRO A 183 -29.12 -13.60 24.25
CA PRO A 183 -30.23 -13.91 25.15
C PRO A 183 -31.63 -13.65 24.55
N PHE A 184 -31.73 -12.81 23.52
CA PHE A 184 -33.02 -12.40 22.93
C PHE A 184 -33.29 -13.04 21.58
N LEU A 185 -32.25 -13.31 20.79
CA LEU A 185 -32.37 -13.87 19.45
C LEU A 185 -32.23 -15.39 19.41
N GLN A 186 -31.55 -15.99 20.40
CA GLN A 186 -31.40 -17.45 20.58
C GLN A 186 -30.83 -18.24 19.37
N ASP A 187 -30.27 -17.55 18.38
CA ASP A 187 -29.63 -18.12 17.19
C ASP A 187 -28.24 -17.50 17.00
N GLU A 188 -27.19 -18.29 17.22
CA GLU A 188 -25.79 -17.87 17.14
C GLU A 188 -25.40 -17.41 15.73
N ASN A 189 -25.85 -18.11 14.68
CA ASN A 189 -25.53 -17.77 13.29
C ASN A 189 -26.17 -16.43 12.92
N TYR A 190 -27.42 -16.23 13.35
CA TYR A 190 -28.11 -14.97 13.12
C TYR A 190 -27.47 -13.79 13.89
N VAL A 191 -27.03 -14.02 15.13
CA VAL A 191 -26.30 -13.02 15.92
C VAL A 191 -24.96 -12.67 15.28
N ALA A 192 -24.20 -13.67 14.82
CA ALA A 192 -22.94 -13.45 14.11
C ALA A 192 -23.16 -12.60 12.84
N ALA A 193 -24.17 -12.93 12.03
CA ALA A 193 -24.53 -12.17 10.84
C ALA A 193 -24.94 -10.71 11.17
N LEU A 194 -25.66 -10.50 12.28
CA LEU A 194 -26.03 -9.17 12.74
C LEU A 194 -24.80 -8.35 13.18
N ILE A 195 -23.84 -8.98 13.85
CA ILE A 195 -22.60 -8.32 14.28
C ILE A 195 -21.71 -8.00 13.08
N GLU A 196 -21.57 -8.92 12.11
CA GLU A 196 -20.85 -8.64 10.85
C GLU A 196 -21.41 -7.39 10.16
N GLN A 197 -22.73 -7.28 10.08
CA GLN A 197 -23.41 -6.11 9.52
C GLN A 197 -23.18 -4.81 10.30
N ILE A 198 -23.09 -4.89 11.62
CA ILE A 198 -22.81 -3.73 12.50
C ILE A 198 -21.36 -3.30 12.34
N LEU A 199 -20.42 -4.25 12.44
CA LEU A 199 -18.99 -4.01 12.33
C LEU A 199 -18.63 -3.45 10.95
N HIS A 200 -19.17 -4.04 9.87
CA HIS A 200 -18.99 -3.51 8.51
C HIS A 200 -19.44 -2.05 8.42
N TYR A 201 -20.65 -1.73 8.92
CA TYR A 201 -21.13 -0.35 8.92
C TYR A 201 -20.24 0.58 9.75
N MET A 202 -19.75 0.13 10.91
CA MET A 202 -18.85 0.92 11.75
C MET A 202 -17.53 1.22 11.04
N VAL A 203 -16.93 0.22 10.40
CA VAL A 203 -15.71 0.37 9.58
C VAL A 203 -15.95 1.35 8.45
N GLU A 204 -17.08 1.25 7.74
CA GLU A 204 -17.48 2.22 6.69
C GLU A 204 -17.61 3.66 7.22
N LYS A 205 -17.83 3.85 8.53
CA LYS A 205 -17.90 5.17 9.18
C LYS A 205 -16.60 5.58 9.89
N GLY A 206 -15.47 4.95 9.55
CA GLY A 206 -14.14 5.32 10.05
C GLY A 206 -13.86 4.81 11.46
N TYR A 207 -14.27 3.57 11.76
CA TYR A 207 -14.01 2.94 13.06
C TYR A 207 -12.52 2.83 13.37
N TYR A 208 -11.70 2.35 12.43
CA TYR A 208 -10.25 2.23 12.63
C TYR A 208 -9.58 3.59 12.79
N ARG A 209 -10.00 4.59 12.00
CA ARG A 209 -9.57 5.98 12.20
C ARG A 209 -9.89 6.49 13.60
N SER A 210 -11.06 6.14 14.14
CA SER A 210 -11.46 6.54 15.50
C SER A 210 -10.58 5.88 16.56
N LEU A 211 -10.28 4.58 16.41
CA LEU A 211 -9.38 3.86 17.31
C LEU A 211 -7.96 4.44 17.26
N TYR A 212 -7.44 4.71 16.05
CA TYR A 212 -6.11 5.32 15.86
C TYR A 212 -5.97 6.65 16.60
N VAL A 213 -6.96 7.54 16.47
CA VAL A 213 -6.98 8.83 17.18
C VAL A 213 -7.02 8.61 18.70
N LEU A 214 -7.83 7.69 19.20
CA LEU A 214 -7.88 7.38 20.64
C LEU A 214 -6.56 6.83 21.17
N VAL A 215 -5.90 5.95 20.42
CA VAL A 215 -4.59 5.39 20.79
C VAL A 215 -3.58 6.52 20.96
N ASN A 216 -3.51 7.45 20.02
CA ASN A 216 -2.51 8.51 20.04
C ASN A 216 -2.78 9.60 21.08
N HIS A 217 -4.05 9.89 21.39
CA HIS A 217 -4.40 10.99 22.30
C HIS A 217 -4.77 10.58 23.72
N LYS A 218 -5.19 9.32 23.95
CA LYS A 218 -5.66 8.87 25.27
C LYS A 218 -4.76 7.81 25.92
N LEU A 219 -3.77 7.28 25.21
CA LEU A 219 -2.75 6.41 25.79
C LEU A 219 -1.43 7.16 25.98
N PRO A 220 -0.69 6.91 27.08
CA PRO A 220 0.62 7.52 27.30
C PRO A 220 1.65 6.98 26.30
N SER A 221 2.62 7.80 25.92
CA SER A 221 3.69 7.42 24.98
C SER A 221 4.67 6.41 25.56
N SER A 222 4.83 6.35 26.88
CA SER A 222 5.68 5.36 27.59
C SER A 222 5.03 3.98 27.73
N LEU A 223 4.00 3.67 26.92
CA LEU A 223 3.28 2.41 26.98
C LEU A 223 4.07 1.33 26.23
N GLU A 224 4.45 0.27 26.95
CA GLU A 224 5.10 -0.91 26.39
C GLU A 224 4.18 -2.12 26.48
N TYR A 225 4.28 -3.03 25.50
CA TYR A 225 3.60 -4.31 25.55
C TYR A 225 4.24 -5.23 26.61
N SER A 226 3.44 -5.69 27.56
CA SER A 226 3.85 -6.64 28.60
C SER A 226 2.73 -7.65 28.84
N ASP A 227 3.08 -8.85 29.33
CA ASP A 227 2.13 -9.92 29.63
C ASP A 227 1.10 -9.51 30.72
N ALA A 228 1.37 -8.47 31.50
CA ALA A 228 0.43 -7.89 32.47
C ALA A 228 -0.10 -6.53 31.97
N PRO A 229 -1.43 -6.31 31.92
CA PRO A 229 -1.99 -5.07 31.42
C PRO A 229 -1.70 -3.92 32.39
N SER A 230 -0.81 -3.02 32.00
CA SER A 230 -0.52 -1.80 32.77
C SER A 230 -1.68 -0.80 32.72
N ILE A 231 -2.49 -0.82 31.64
CA ILE A 231 -3.58 0.14 31.42
C ILE A 231 -4.83 -0.54 30.80
N PRO A 232 -5.98 -0.59 31.51
CA PRO A 232 -7.21 -1.23 31.01
C PRO A 232 -7.71 -0.70 29.66
N LEU A 233 -7.61 0.61 29.42
CA LEU A 233 -8.02 1.22 28.16
C LEU A 233 -7.20 0.72 26.97
N ALA A 234 -5.90 0.46 27.16
CA ALA A 234 -5.04 -0.05 26.10
C ALA A 234 -5.48 -1.45 25.66
N GLN A 235 -5.80 -2.32 26.63
CA GLN A 235 -6.34 -3.65 26.36
C GLN A 235 -7.70 -3.57 25.65
N THR A 236 -8.61 -2.71 26.11
CA THR A 236 -9.89 -2.50 25.43
C THR A 236 -9.70 -2.06 23.99
N LEU A 237 -8.82 -1.09 23.72
CA LEU A 237 -8.56 -0.61 22.36
C LEU A 237 -7.93 -1.70 21.47
N LEU A 238 -7.06 -2.53 22.02
CA LEU A 238 -6.46 -3.68 21.33
C LEU A 238 -7.52 -4.73 20.94
N GLU A 239 -8.37 -5.15 21.88
CA GLU A 239 -9.49 -6.06 21.63
C GLU A 239 -10.43 -5.49 20.56
N HIS A 240 -10.73 -4.20 20.65
CA HIS A 240 -11.56 -3.50 19.68
C HIS A 240 -10.93 -3.37 18.28
N THR A 241 -9.59 -3.34 18.19
CA THR A 241 -8.85 -3.32 16.93
C THR A 241 -8.87 -4.69 16.26
N LEU A 242 -8.70 -5.76 17.05
CA LEU A 242 -8.69 -7.15 16.57
C LEU A 242 -10.08 -7.65 16.17
N LYS A 243 -11.11 -7.31 16.96
CA LYS A 243 -12.45 -7.90 16.84
C LYS A 243 -13.01 -7.91 15.41
N PRO A 244 -13.02 -6.82 14.63
CA PRO A 244 -13.56 -6.87 13.27
C PRO A 244 -12.75 -7.75 12.31
N LEU A 245 -11.48 -8.04 12.59
CA LEU A 245 -10.61 -8.84 11.73
C LEU A 245 -10.89 -10.34 11.83
N HIS A 246 -11.46 -10.80 12.94
CA HIS A 246 -11.78 -12.21 13.17
C HIS A 246 -13.07 -12.68 12.51
N PHE A 247 -13.91 -11.77 12.00
CA PHE A 247 -15.16 -12.12 11.33
C PHE A 247 -14.97 -12.50 9.86
N SER A 248 -15.84 -13.37 9.37
CA SER A 248 -15.85 -13.85 7.97
C SER A 248 -16.52 -12.86 7.01
N TYR A 249 -17.51 -12.10 7.51
CA TYR A 249 -18.40 -11.23 6.75
C TYR A 249 -19.22 -11.96 5.66
N SER A 250 -19.50 -13.25 5.87
CA SER A 250 -20.29 -14.07 4.94
C SER A 250 -21.75 -13.59 4.80
N SER A 251 -22.26 -12.84 5.78
CA SER A 251 -23.60 -12.22 5.73
C SER A 251 -23.66 -10.87 5.01
N CYS A 252 -22.51 -10.33 4.61
CA CYS A 252 -22.39 -9.02 3.97
C CYS A 252 -22.13 -9.16 2.45
N PRO A 253 -22.13 -8.05 1.68
CA PRO A 253 -21.75 -8.09 0.27
C PRO A 253 -20.38 -8.75 0.05
N PRO A 254 -20.12 -9.33 -1.14
CA PRO A 254 -18.80 -9.86 -1.47
C PRO A 254 -17.72 -8.80 -1.25
N ASP A 255 -16.50 -9.25 -0.94
CA ASP A 255 -15.33 -8.40 -0.68
C ASP A 255 -15.40 -7.55 0.61
N THR A 256 -16.46 -7.66 1.42
CA THR A 256 -16.56 -6.94 2.71
C THR A 256 -15.38 -7.25 3.63
N ARG A 257 -14.97 -8.52 3.72
CA ARG A 257 -13.80 -8.90 4.53
C ARG A 257 -12.54 -8.21 4.03
N GLN A 258 -12.35 -8.13 2.72
CA GLN A 258 -11.22 -7.43 2.11
C GLN A 258 -11.24 -5.95 2.48
N PHE A 259 -12.40 -5.30 2.33
CA PHE A 259 -12.61 -3.90 2.70
C PHE A 259 -12.27 -3.62 4.16
N VAL A 260 -12.65 -4.52 5.09
CA VAL A 260 -12.32 -4.37 6.52
C VAL A 260 -10.80 -4.39 6.75
N PHE A 261 -10.07 -5.32 6.12
CA PHE A 261 -8.61 -5.35 6.18
C PHE A 261 -7.97 -4.14 5.49
N THR A 262 -8.52 -3.67 4.37
CA THR A 262 -8.05 -2.46 3.68
C THR A 262 -8.21 -1.24 4.58
N ALA A 263 -9.37 -1.05 5.21
CA ALA A 263 -9.61 0.03 6.15
C ALA A 263 -8.67 -0.04 7.36
N PHE A 264 -8.44 -1.23 7.93
CA PHE A 264 -7.43 -1.42 8.98
C PHE A 264 -6.02 -1.01 8.51
N THR A 265 -5.63 -1.47 7.32
CA THR A 265 -4.32 -1.20 6.74
C THR A 265 -4.12 0.30 6.52
N GLU A 266 -5.09 0.99 5.91
CA GLU A 266 -4.98 2.40 5.54
C GLU A 266 -5.18 3.35 6.72
N GLU A 267 -6.17 3.09 7.57
CA GLU A 267 -6.57 4.02 8.64
C GLU A 267 -5.76 3.84 9.93
N PHE A 268 -5.20 2.66 10.19
CA PHE A 268 -4.53 2.31 11.44
C PHE A 268 -3.02 2.04 11.28
N ILE A 269 -2.62 1.20 10.32
CA ILE A 269 -1.22 0.73 10.20
C ILE A 269 -0.36 1.56 9.24
N SER A 270 -0.94 2.12 8.17
CA SER A 270 -0.17 2.88 7.17
C SER A 270 0.13 4.32 7.61
N ALA A 271 -0.35 4.77 8.76
CA ALA A 271 0.04 6.08 9.27
C ALA A 271 1.45 6.00 9.90
N PRO A 272 2.19 7.12 9.96
CA PRO A 272 3.42 7.18 10.73
C PRO A 272 3.21 6.64 12.14
N PHE A 273 4.16 5.85 12.64
CA PHE A 273 4.01 5.26 13.98
C PHE A 273 4.28 6.29 15.06
N THR A 274 3.36 6.35 16.02
CA THR A 274 3.62 6.89 17.34
C THR A 274 4.29 5.84 18.22
N GLU A 275 4.88 6.26 19.34
CA GLU A 275 5.42 5.35 20.36
C GLU A 275 4.38 4.31 20.81
N GLN A 276 3.11 4.69 20.96
CA GLN A 276 2.05 3.76 21.36
C GLN A 276 1.80 2.67 20.30
N ILE A 277 1.82 3.04 19.01
CA ILE A 277 1.66 2.07 17.93
C ILE A 277 2.89 1.16 17.87
N TYR A 278 4.08 1.74 17.94
CA TYR A 278 5.36 1.05 17.81
C TYR A 278 5.68 0.11 18.98
N ASN A 279 5.53 0.56 20.23
CA ASN A 279 5.93 -0.18 21.44
C ASN A 279 4.81 -1.06 22.02
N PHE A 280 3.54 -0.76 21.72
CA PHE A 280 2.40 -1.53 22.26
C PHE A 280 1.63 -2.28 21.17
N PHE A 281 1.04 -1.59 20.18
CA PHE A 281 0.12 -2.25 19.24
C PHE A 281 0.82 -3.21 18.29
N VAL A 282 1.94 -2.84 17.67
CA VAL A 282 2.64 -3.76 16.75
C VAL A 282 3.13 -5.02 17.47
N PRO A 283 3.80 -4.93 18.64
CA PRO A 283 4.18 -6.10 19.42
C PRO A 283 2.96 -6.94 19.87
N ALA A 284 1.89 -6.30 20.35
CA ALA A 284 0.68 -7.00 20.75
C ALA A 284 0.07 -7.80 19.58
N LEU A 285 -0.06 -7.18 18.40
CA LEU A 285 -0.60 -7.84 17.21
C LEU A 285 0.31 -8.96 16.69
N SER A 286 1.59 -8.96 17.07
CA SER A 286 2.50 -10.07 16.80
C SER A 286 2.41 -11.21 17.83
N ASP A 287 1.75 -11.02 18.98
CA ASP A 287 1.62 -12.07 19.99
C ASP A 287 0.72 -13.22 19.47
N PRO A 288 1.24 -14.46 19.38
CA PRO A 288 0.44 -15.62 18.97
C PRO A 288 -0.82 -15.84 19.81
N LYS A 289 -0.84 -15.42 21.09
CA LYS A 289 -1.99 -15.56 21.99
C LYS A 289 -3.21 -14.77 21.50
N LEU A 290 -3.00 -13.65 20.79
CA LEU A 290 -4.08 -12.81 20.27
C LEU A 290 -4.59 -13.27 18.90
N ALA A 291 -3.95 -14.29 18.30
CA ALA A 291 -4.39 -14.95 17.08
C ALA A 291 -4.69 -14.00 15.90
N PHE A 292 -3.87 -12.96 15.68
CA PHE A 292 -4.05 -12.04 14.55
C PHE A 292 -4.14 -12.82 13.22
N PRO A 293 -5.18 -12.58 12.38
CA PRO A 293 -5.43 -13.33 11.14
C PRO A 293 -4.46 -12.93 10.01
N PHE A 294 -3.17 -13.25 10.18
CA PHE A 294 -2.07 -12.76 9.35
C PHE A 294 -2.20 -13.16 7.88
N GLN A 295 -2.59 -14.41 7.58
CA GLN A 295 -2.78 -14.85 6.19
C GLN A 295 -3.88 -14.06 5.47
N ASN A 296 -5.01 -13.78 6.15
CA ASN A 296 -6.10 -13.00 5.56
C ASN A 296 -5.69 -11.53 5.37
N PHE A 297 -4.89 -11.00 6.29
CA PHE A 297 -4.28 -9.68 6.12
C PHE A 297 -3.38 -9.63 4.88
N LEU A 298 -2.45 -10.59 4.71
CA LEU A 298 -1.56 -10.66 3.55
C LEU A 298 -2.34 -10.78 2.22
N TRP A 299 -3.44 -11.52 2.23
CA TRP A 299 -4.31 -11.65 1.05
C TRP A 299 -4.92 -10.30 0.66
N SER A 300 -5.50 -9.55 1.62
CA SER A 300 -6.07 -8.22 1.35
C SER A 300 -5.01 -7.15 1.02
N LEU A 301 -3.81 -7.31 1.58
CA LEU A 301 -2.69 -6.39 1.40
C LEU A 301 -2.29 -6.22 -0.07
N GLN A 302 -2.31 -7.30 -0.85
CA GLN A 302 -1.94 -7.27 -2.27
C GLN A 302 -2.82 -6.29 -3.07
N ALA A 303 -4.14 -6.42 -2.91
CA ALA A 303 -5.09 -5.54 -3.57
C ALA A 303 -5.04 -4.11 -3.01
N THR A 304 -4.79 -3.95 -1.72
CA THR A 304 -4.65 -2.65 -1.06
C THR A 304 -3.45 -1.87 -1.62
N ILE A 305 -2.27 -2.50 -1.72
CA ILE A 305 -1.07 -1.86 -2.30
C ILE A 305 -1.28 -1.50 -3.77
N ALA A 306 -1.95 -2.37 -4.53
CA ALA A 306 -2.22 -2.14 -5.95
C ALA A 306 -3.16 -0.94 -6.19
N SER A 307 -4.19 -0.79 -5.35
CA SER A 307 -5.23 0.25 -5.50
C SER A 307 -4.88 1.57 -4.82
N SER A 308 -4.18 1.53 -3.68
CA SER A 308 -3.97 2.70 -2.83
C SER A 308 -2.61 3.37 -3.06
N PRO A 309 -2.57 4.62 -3.57
CA PRO A 309 -1.32 5.38 -3.64
C PRO A 309 -0.80 5.76 -2.25
N GLN A 310 -1.71 5.94 -1.28
CA GLN A 310 -1.35 6.29 0.09
C GLN A 310 -0.62 5.14 0.80
N ALA A 311 -1.12 3.90 0.67
CA ALA A 311 -0.44 2.73 1.22
C ALA A 311 0.98 2.56 0.64
N ARG A 312 1.16 2.85 -0.66
CA ARG A 312 2.49 2.83 -1.30
C ARG A 312 3.42 3.95 -0.81
N ALA A 313 2.89 5.15 -0.60
CA ALA A 313 3.67 6.27 -0.07
C ALA A 313 4.12 6.02 1.38
N GLN A 314 3.35 5.23 2.13
CA GLN A 314 3.60 4.89 3.53
C GLN A 314 4.13 3.46 3.71
N ALA A 315 4.76 2.90 2.66
CA ALA A 315 5.27 1.54 2.66
C ALA A 315 6.22 1.19 3.82
N PRO A 316 7.09 2.08 4.36
CA PRO A 316 7.99 1.72 5.46
C PRO A 316 7.28 1.22 6.71
N TRP A 317 6.20 1.89 7.14
CA TRP A 317 5.42 1.52 8.31
C TRP A 317 4.71 0.18 8.12
N LEU A 318 4.07 0.04 6.96
CA LEU A 318 3.38 -1.17 6.56
C LEU A 318 4.33 -2.36 6.44
N PHE A 319 5.52 -2.14 5.89
CA PHE A 319 6.55 -3.16 5.74
C PHE A 319 7.10 -3.61 7.10
N TYR A 320 7.38 -2.67 8.01
CA TYR A 320 7.76 -2.99 9.37
C TYR A 320 6.71 -3.86 10.07
N PHE A 321 5.42 -3.51 9.94
CA PHE A 321 4.33 -4.29 10.50
C PHE A 321 4.30 -5.72 9.94
N VAL A 322 4.38 -5.87 8.61
CA VAL A 322 4.44 -7.18 7.93
C VAL A 322 5.61 -8.03 8.43
N LEU A 323 6.78 -7.44 8.61
CA LEU A 323 7.96 -8.15 9.12
C LEU A 323 7.80 -8.58 10.57
N THR A 324 7.27 -7.69 11.42
CA THR A 324 7.15 -7.94 12.86
C THR A 324 6.09 -8.99 13.17
N VAL A 325 4.89 -8.86 12.59
CA VAL A 325 3.85 -9.89 12.73
C VAL A 325 4.24 -11.18 11.99
N GLY A 326 5.00 -11.06 10.91
CA GLY A 326 5.56 -12.21 10.19
C GLY A 326 6.51 -13.03 11.05
N GLU A 327 7.37 -12.41 11.87
CA GLU A 327 8.32 -13.13 12.72
C GLU A 327 7.61 -14.21 13.55
N SER A 328 6.51 -13.89 14.23
CA SER A 328 5.73 -14.86 15.00
C SER A 328 4.77 -15.70 14.16
N GLY A 329 4.21 -15.14 13.09
CA GLY A 329 3.17 -15.77 12.26
C GLY A 329 3.67 -16.74 11.18
N LEU A 330 4.94 -16.69 10.78
CA LEU A 330 5.43 -17.48 9.64
C LEU A 330 5.28 -18.99 9.80
N GLY A 331 5.37 -19.50 11.04
CA GLY A 331 5.22 -20.93 11.33
C GLY A 331 3.78 -21.47 11.16
N SER A 332 2.77 -20.60 11.15
CA SER A 332 1.35 -20.99 11.05
C SER A 332 0.76 -20.80 9.64
N LEU A 333 1.51 -20.20 8.71
CA LEU A 333 1.03 -19.95 7.36
C LEU A 333 0.94 -21.23 6.52
N SER A 334 -0.09 -21.29 5.67
CA SER A 334 -0.16 -22.28 4.59
C SER A 334 0.89 -21.99 3.50
N GLU A 335 1.06 -22.90 2.53
CA GLU A 335 1.94 -22.66 1.37
C GLU A 335 1.52 -21.41 0.59
N GLU A 336 0.22 -21.23 0.40
CA GLU A 336 -0.35 -20.01 -0.18
C GLU A 336 -0.01 -18.79 0.69
N GLY A 337 -0.16 -18.89 2.01
CA GLY A 337 0.20 -17.81 2.95
C GLY A 337 1.67 -17.38 2.84
N LEU A 338 2.59 -18.33 2.70
CA LEU A 338 4.02 -18.05 2.50
C LEU A 338 4.29 -17.38 1.14
N LEU A 339 3.55 -17.76 0.09
CA LEU A 339 3.61 -17.10 -1.22
C LEU A 339 3.10 -15.64 -1.13
N LEU A 340 1.98 -15.43 -0.42
CA LEU A 340 1.43 -14.09 -0.17
C LEU A 340 2.45 -13.23 0.60
N TYR A 341 3.14 -13.81 1.58
CA TYR A 341 4.20 -13.15 2.34
C TYR A 341 5.38 -12.76 1.43
N LEU A 342 5.86 -13.68 0.59
CA LEU A 342 6.96 -13.42 -0.34
C LEU A 342 6.60 -12.31 -1.34
N ASN A 343 5.36 -12.28 -1.83
CA ASN A 343 4.86 -11.21 -2.68
C ASN A 343 4.78 -9.86 -1.93
N ALA A 344 4.36 -9.86 -0.66
CA ALA A 344 4.38 -8.66 0.17
C ALA A 344 5.81 -8.11 0.33
N LEU A 345 6.81 -8.99 0.52
CA LEU A 345 8.22 -8.57 0.55
C LEU A 345 8.69 -8.00 -0.79
N GLN A 346 8.37 -8.66 -1.90
CA GLN A 346 8.76 -8.21 -3.24
C GLN A 346 8.16 -6.85 -3.59
N THR A 347 6.94 -6.56 -3.13
CA THR A 347 6.20 -5.34 -3.46
C THR A 347 6.56 -4.16 -2.56
N LEU A 348 6.73 -4.39 -1.25
CA LEU A 348 6.98 -3.33 -0.27
C LEU A 348 8.47 -2.94 -0.16
N LEU A 349 9.40 -3.89 -0.25
CA LEU A 349 10.83 -3.62 -0.08
C LEU A 349 11.37 -2.55 -1.05
N PRO A 350 11.05 -2.56 -2.37
CA PRO A 350 11.53 -1.54 -3.29
C PRO A 350 10.97 -0.13 -3.01
N LEU A 351 9.87 -0.03 -2.24
CA LEU A 351 9.24 1.23 -1.88
C LEU A 351 9.89 1.91 -0.67
N LEU A 352 10.83 1.24 0.00
CA LEU A 352 11.56 1.84 1.12
C LEU A 352 12.46 2.98 0.65
N PRO A 353 12.53 4.09 1.40
CA PRO A 353 13.44 5.18 1.08
C PRO A 353 14.88 4.68 1.17
N VAL A 354 15.69 5.07 0.20
CA VAL A 354 17.13 4.79 0.26
C VAL A 354 17.74 5.80 1.21
N THR A 355 18.43 5.32 2.24
CA THR A 355 19.33 6.16 3.02
C THR A 355 20.39 6.68 2.06
N GLU A 356 20.26 7.92 1.63
CA GLU A 356 21.38 8.63 1.01
C GLU A 356 22.43 8.78 2.10
N CYS A 357 23.37 7.83 2.15
CA CYS A 357 24.65 8.10 2.79
C CYS A 357 25.25 9.23 1.96
N SER A 358 25.13 10.46 2.46
CA SER A 358 25.79 11.65 1.96
C SER A 358 27.29 11.53 2.22
N SER A 359 27.92 10.52 1.63
CA SER A 359 29.36 10.44 1.43
C SER A 359 29.66 10.83 -0.01
N ARG A 360 29.32 12.08 -0.35
CA ARG A 360 30.25 12.93 -1.09
C ARG A 360 31.09 13.68 -0.05
N ALA A 361 31.81 12.92 0.77
CA ALA A 361 32.99 13.47 1.39
C ALA A 361 34.01 13.54 0.25
N ASP A 362 34.27 14.76 -0.21
CA ASP A 362 35.42 15.03 -1.05
C ASP A 362 36.63 14.39 -0.38
N ILE A 363 37.31 13.54 -1.15
CA ILE A 363 38.58 12.93 -0.77
C ILE A 363 39.58 14.08 -0.70
N ASN A 364 39.71 14.67 0.50
CA ASN A 364 40.84 15.39 1.06
C ASN A 364 40.38 16.21 2.28
N SER A 365 40.21 15.55 3.42
CA SER A 365 40.40 16.22 4.71
C SER A 365 40.72 15.16 5.75
N ASP A 366 41.98 15.13 6.16
CA ASP A 366 42.50 14.31 7.24
C ASP A 366 42.18 15.02 8.55
N SER A 367 41.15 14.54 9.25
CA SER A 367 40.87 14.93 10.63
C SER A 367 40.20 13.74 11.33
N GLU A 368 40.99 13.04 12.14
CA GLU A 368 40.53 12.08 13.13
C GLU A 368 39.76 12.82 14.22
N ASP A 369 38.43 12.85 14.14
CA ASP A 369 37.57 13.14 15.27
C ASP A 369 36.40 12.15 15.25
N GLU A 370 36.46 11.17 16.16
CA GLU A 370 35.33 10.29 16.47
C GLU A 370 34.27 11.11 17.22
N GLU A 371 33.37 11.77 16.50
CA GLU A 371 32.13 12.27 17.08
C GLU A 371 31.03 11.20 16.98
N GLU A 372 30.73 10.55 18.10
CA GLU A 372 29.49 9.80 18.31
C GLU A 372 28.30 10.64 17.82
N MET A 373 27.61 10.17 16.78
CA MET A 373 26.31 10.73 16.37
C MET A 373 25.30 10.54 17.50
N THR A 374 25.26 11.52 18.40
CA THR A 374 24.15 11.73 19.32
C THR A 374 22.92 12.02 18.46
N VAL A 375 22.03 11.04 18.38
CA VAL A 375 20.70 11.18 17.78
C VAL A 375 19.96 12.24 18.58
N GLN A 376 19.94 13.47 18.06
CA GLN A 376 19.06 14.51 18.59
C GLN A 376 17.62 14.07 18.31
N PRO A 377 16.77 13.91 19.33
CA PRO A 377 15.35 13.65 19.10
C PRO A 377 14.72 14.87 18.41
N PRO A 378 13.85 14.68 17.41
CA PRO A 378 13.20 15.80 16.75
C PRO A 378 12.31 16.54 17.76
N ALA A 379 12.49 17.86 17.81
CA ALA A 379 11.52 18.74 18.42
C ALA A 379 10.21 18.69 17.60
N ASP A 380 9.11 18.59 18.33
CA ASP A 380 7.71 18.48 17.89
C ASP A 380 7.22 17.11 17.36
N GLY A 381 6.88 16.23 18.31
CA GLY A 381 5.94 15.11 18.13
C GLY A 381 6.56 13.73 18.36
N SER A 382 5.88 12.93 19.18
CA SER A 382 6.17 11.52 19.58
C SER A 382 6.12 10.50 18.42
N TRP A 383 6.58 10.89 17.22
CA TRP A 383 6.56 10.07 16.02
C TRP A 383 7.91 9.43 15.79
N ILE A 384 7.89 8.15 15.47
CA ILE A 384 9.11 7.43 15.08
C ILE A 384 9.64 8.02 13.76
N SER A 385 10.96 8.01 13.57
CA SER A 385 11.56 8.45 12.31
C SER A 385 11.39 7.40 11.20
N VAL A 386 11.02 7.84 9.99
CA VAL A 386 10.96 6.99 8.79
C VAL A 386 12.32 6.31 8.53
N HIS A 387 13.41 7.03 8.78
CA HIS A 387 14.76 6.51 8.57
C HIS A 387 15.06 5.35 9.54
N TYR A 388 14.71 5.52 10.82
CA TYR A 388 14.84 4.50 11.84
C TYR A 388 14.03 3.24 11.48
N ILE A 389 12.74 3.38 11.15
CA ILE A 389 11.92 2.24 10.72
C ILE A 389 12.49 1.54 9.49
N THR A 390 13.02 2.29 8.53
CA THR A 390 13.64 1.69 7.33
C THR A 390 14.86 0.85 7.69
N GLN A 391 15.69 1.30 8.64
CA GLN A 391 16.81 0.52 9.14
C GLN A 391 16.33 -0.75 9.87
N GLU A 392 15.33 -0.61 10.74
CA GLU A 392 14.71 -1.74 11.46
C GLU A 392 14.15 -2.79 10.48
N CYS A 393 13.49 -2.37 9.39
CA CYS A 393 13.01 -3.30 8.36
C CYS A 393 14.15 -4.13 7.75
N VAL A 394 15.27 -3.50 7.42
CA VAL A 394 16.43 -4.20 6.83
C VAL A 394 17.07 -5.14 7.84
N GLN A 395 17.17 -4.73 9.11
CA GLN A 395 17.67 -5.58 10.19
C GLN A 395 16.75 -6.80 10.44
N LYS A 396 15.43 -6.58 10.48
CA LYS A 396 14.43 -7.64 10.68
C LYS A 396 14.46 -8.68 9.56
N LEU A 397 14.61 -8.27 8.30
CA LEU A 397 14.81 -9.19 7.18
C LEU A 397 16.03 -10.10 7.34
N ASP A 398 17.08 -9.62 8.01
CA ASP A 398 18.31 -10.38 8.25
C ASP A 398 18.25 -11.24 9.53
N THR A 399 17.12 -11.27 10.25
CA THR A 399 16.98 -12.14 11.42
C THR A 399 17.04 -13.62 11.03
N LYS A 400 17.49 -14.47 11.96
CA LYS A 400 17.59 -15.92 11.75
C LYS A 400 16.24 -16.55 11.40
N GLN A 401 15.17 -16.11 12.06
CA GLN A 401 13.83 -16.65 11.85
C GLN A 401 13.30 -16.32 10.46
N GLN A 402 13.41 -15.05 10.05
CA GLN A 402 13.03 -14.61 8.70
C GLN A 402 13.84 -15.33 7.63
N THR A 403 15.16 -15.37 7.80
CA THR A 403 16.06 -16.07 6.87
C THR A 403 15.68 -17.54 6.72
N ASN A 404 15.45 -18.25 7.82
CA ASN A 404 15.06 -19.66 7.77
C ASN A 404 13.70 -19.87 7.09
N ALA A 405 12.72 -19.01 7.36
CA ALA A 405 11.42 -19.10 6.70
C ALA A 405 11.55 -18.90 5.18
N LEU A 406 12.31 -17.90 4.74
CA LEU A 406 12.57 -17.66 3.31
C LEU A 406 13.34 -18.80 2.65
N LEU A 407 14.32 -19.37 3.34
CA LEU A 407 15.08 -20.51 2.84
C LEU A 407 14.23 -21.78 2.72
N THR A 408 13.30 -22.02 3.66
CA THR A 408 12.42 -23.20 3.57
C THR A 408 11.52 -23.18 2.34
N LEU A 409 11.14 -22.01 1.82
CA LEU A 409 10.40 -21.89 0.56
C LEU A 409 11.23 -22.33 -0.66
N VAL A 410 12.52 -22.01 -0.64
CA VAL A 410 13.45 -22.29 -1.75
C VAL A 410 13.95 -23.73 -1.72
N TRP A 411 14.05 -24.34 -0.54
CA TRP A 411 14.59 -25.69 -0.39
C TRP A 411 13.59 -26.80 -0.72
N ARG A 412 12.29 -26.53 -0.78
CA ARG A 412 11.28 -27.53 -1.14
C ARG A 412 11.47 -28.07 -2.56
N ASP A 413 11.36 -29.38 -2.74
CA ASP A 413 11.46 -30.02 -4.06
C ASP A 413 10.35 -29.58 -5.03
N THR A 414 9.22 -29.13 -4.50
CA THR A 414 8.04 -28.64 -5.24
C THR A 414 8.02 -27.13 -5.48
N ALA A 415 9.10 -26.40 -5.17
CA ALA A 415 9.13 -24.95 -5.31
C ALA A 415 8.92 -24.52 -6.77
N SER A 416 7.94 -23.64 -7.01
CA SER A 416 7.64 -23.11 -8.35
C SER A 416 8.70 -22.11 -8.82
N GLU A 417 8.82 -21.92 -10.14
CA GLU A 417 9.70 -20.90 -10.73
C GLU A 417 9.40 -19.50 -10.19
N ASP A 418 8.14 -19.19 -9.91
CA ASP A 418 7.71 -17.90 -9.35
C ASP A 418 8.38 -17.59 -8.02
N ILE A 419 8.54 -18.58 -7.12
CA ILE A 419 9.22 -18.41 -5.83
C ILE A 419 10.68 -17.98 -6.06
N PHE A 420 11.39 -18.63 -6.98
CA PHE A 420 12.78 -18.29 -7.29
C PHE A 420 12.90 -16.88 -7.90
N THR A 421 11.97 -16.48 -8.77
CA THR A 421 11.97 -15.13 -9.35
C THR A 421 11.68 -14.04 -8.31
N MET A 422 10.73 -14.27 -7.40
CA MET A 422 10.43 -13.36 -6.29
C MET A 422 11.62 -13.25 -5.33
N MET A 423 12.20 -14.39 -4.95
CA MET A 423 13.40 -14.42 -4.10
C MET A 423 14.56 -13.65 -4.75
N ALA A 424 14.74 -13.82 -6.07
CA ALA A 424 15.77 -13.10 -6.80
C ALA A 424 15.53 -11.59 -6.82
N SER A 425 14.28 -11.16 -6.98
CA SER A 425 13.89 -9.75 -6.93
C SER A 425 14.15 -9.13 -5.55
N ILE A 426 13.80 -9.83 -4.48
CA ILE A 426 14.04 -9.38 -3.09
C ILE A 426 15.54 -9.24 -2.84
N CYS A 427 16.32 -10.29 -3.12
CA CYS A 427 17.77 -10.29 -2.92
C CYS A 427 18.47 -9.21 -3.77
N HIS A 428 18.06 -9.03 -5.03
CA HIS A 428 18.57 -7.97 -5.89
C HIS A 428 18.28 -6.58 -5.30
N THR A 429 17.08 -6.36 -4.76
CA THR A 429 16.73 -5.08 -4.12
C THR A 429 17.60 -4.83 -2.89
N LEU A 430 17.83 -5.83 -2.04
CA LEU A 430 18.75 -5.72 -0.90
C LEU A 430 20.17 -5.33 -1.34
N MET A 431 20.71 -5.97 -2.38
CA MET A 431 22.07 -5.70 -2.85
C MET A 431 22.22 -4.36 -3.57
N VAL A 432 21.24 -3.98 -4.41
CA VAL A 432 21.38 -2.82 -5.29
C VAL A 432 20.82 -1.54 -4.67
N GLN A 433 19.63 -1.61 -4.07
CA GLN A 433 18.96 -0.46 -3.48
C GLN A 433 19.48 -0.18 -2.07
N HIS A 434 19.53 -1.21 -1.21
CA HIS A 434 20.00 -1.08 0.17
C HIS A 434 21.51 -1.33 0.34
N ARG A 435 22.25 -1.58 -0.76
CA ARG A 435 23.72 -1.75 -0.78
C ARG A 435 24.24 -2.83 0.19
N MET A 436 23.42 -3.85 0.45
CA MET A 436 23.81 -4.96 1.31
C MET A 436 24.79 -5.90 0.59
N MET A 437 25.86 -6.28 1.28
CA MET A 437 26.89 -7.17 0.74
C MET A 437 26.60 -8.62 1.11
N VAL A 438 26.85 -9.54 0.18
CA VAL A 438 26.62 -10.99 0.36
C VAL A 438 27.12 -11.55 1.70
N PRO A 439 28.38 -11.31 2.15
CA PRO A 439 28.87 -11.88 3.41
C PRO A 439 28.26 -11.26 4.67
N ARG A 440 27.57 -10.11 4.56
CA ARG A 440 26.99 -9.40 5.71
C ARG A 440 25.50 -9.70 5.92
N VAL A 441 24.88 -10.44 5.01
CA VAL A 441 23.45 -10.80 5.09
C VAL A 441 23.32 -12.32 5.14
N ARG A 442 22.67 -12.85 6.17
CA ARG A 442 22.48 -14.28 6.43
C ARG A 442 21.78 -14.98 5.26
N LEU A 443 20.74 -14.35 4.71
CA LEU A 443 20.01 -14.88 3.55
C LEU A 443 20.91 -15.02 2.32
N LEU A 444 21.61 -13.94 1.93
CA LEU A 444 22.47 -13.95 0.74
C LEU A 444 23.63 -14.92 0.90
N TYR A 445 24.27 -14.92 2.08
CA TYR A 445 25.34 -15.86 2.40
C TYR A 445 24.86 -17.31 2.29
N SER A 446 23.71 -17.65 2.89
CA SER A 446 23.15 -19.01 2.85
C SER A 446 22.78 -19.45 1.44
N LEU A 447 22.24 -18.54 0.62
CA LEU A 447 21.91 -18.80 -0.78
C LEU A 447 23.17 -18.96 -1.66
N ALA A 448 24.27 -18.28 -1.35
CA ALA A 448 25.52 -18.37 -2.11
C ALA A 448 26.12 -19.78 -2.09
N PHE A 449 25.96 -20.50 -0.97
CA PHE A 449 26.47 -21.86 -0.79
C PHE A 449 25.46 -22.95 -1.13
N ASN A 450 24.28 -22.57 -1.65
CA ASN A 450 23.27 -23.52 -2.06
C ASN A 450 23.38 -23.85 -3.55
N ALA A 451 24.00 -24.98 -3.86
CA ALA A 451 24.21 -25.41 -5.25
C ALA A 451 22.90 -25.57 -6.04
N ARG A 452 21.85 -26.09 -5.39
CA ARG A 452 20.53 -26.27 -6.03
C ARG A 452 19.93 -24.93 -6.44
N PHE A 453 19.98 -23.93 -5.56
CA PHE A 453 19.48 -22.58 -5.86
C PHE A 453 20.24 -21.95 -7.03
N LEU A 454 21.58 -22.02 -7.03
CA LEU A 454 22.40 -21.49 -8.14
C LEU A 454 22.07 -22.16 -9.48
N ARG A 455 21.85 -23.47 -9.48
CA ARG A 455 21.44 -24.21 -10.69
C ARG A 455 20.05 -23.79 -11.18
N HIS A 456 19.09 -23.59 -10.28
CA HIS A 456 17.75 -23.12 -10.65
C HIS A 456 17.78 -21.69 -11.20
N LEU A 457 18.55 -20.77 -10.58
CA LEU A 457 18.74 -19.43 -11.12
C LEU A 457 19.32 -19.47 -12.54
N TRP A 458 20.35 -20.29 -12.76
CA TRP A 458 20.95 -20.46 -14.08
C TRP A 458 19.96 -21.04 -15.11
N HIS A 459 19.15 -22.02 -14.68
CA HIS A 459 18.09 -22.57 -15.51
C HIS A 459 17.08 -21.49 -15.93
N LEU A 460 16.60 -20.67 -14.98
CA LEU A 460 15.67 -19.57 -15.27
C LEU A 460 16.27 -18.54 -16.25
N ILE A 461 17.53 -18.17 -16.07
CA ILE A 461 18.23 -17.22 -16.97
C ILE A 461 18.29 -17.77 -18.41
N THR A 462 18.49 -19.08 -18.56
CA THR A 462 18.64 -19.73 -19.87
C THR A 462 17.31 -20.17 -20.49
N SER A 463 16.25 -20.36 -19.70
CA SER A 463 14.93 -20.80 -20.16
C SER A 463 13.95 -19.67 -20.47
N MET A 464 14.15 -18.47 -19.91
CA MET A 464 13.26 -17.33 -20.06
C MET A 464 13.09 -16.89 -21.52
N LYS A 465 11.82 -16.76 -21.95
CA LYS A 465 11.41 -16.35 -23.30
C LYS A 465 10.61 -15.04 -23.29
N THR A 466 10.74 -14.29 -24.37
CA THR A 466 9.88 -13.14 -24.69
C THR A 466 9.28 -13.28 -26.08
N LYS A 467 8.12 -12.65 -26.30
CA LYS A 467 7.42 -12.63 -27.58
C LYS A 467 7.89 -11.41 -28.37
N MET A 468 8.55 -11.66 -29.50
CA MET A 468 8.95 -10.61 -30.43
C MET A 468 7.74 -9.97 -31.11
N ILE A 469 7.90 -8.77 -31.68
CA ILE A 469 6.87 -8.08 -32.48
C ILE A 469 6.37 -8.97 -33.64
N THR A 470 7.25 -9.81 -34.18
CA THR A 470 6.97 -10.81 -35.21
C THR A 470 6.14 -12.01 -34.73
N GLY A 471 5.78 -12.06 -33.44
CA GLY A 471 5.00 -13.14 -32.82
C GLY A 471 5.83 -14.37 -32.40
N SER A 472 7.10 -14.45 -32.79
CA SER A 472 8.01 -15.55 -32.43
C SER A 472 8.52 -15.44 -31.00
N MET A 473 8.71 -16.58 -30.33
CA MET A 473 9.29 -16.65 -28.99
C MET A 473 10.81 -16.78 -29.08
N VAL A 474 11.55 -15.91 -28.39
CA VAL A 474 13.01 -15.91 -28.37
C VAL A 474 13.51 -15.87 -26.92
N LEU A 475 14.65 -16.52 -26.66
CA LEU A 475 15.29 -16.50 -25.34
C LEU A 475 15.77 -15.09 -24.98
N LEU A 476 15.45 -14.62 -23.77
CA LEU A 476 15.86 -13.29 -23.30
C LEU A 476 17.38 -13.15 -23.23
N LEU A 477 18.09 -14.22 -22.87
CA LEU A 477 19.54 -14.25 -22.88
C LEU A 477 20.13 -13.99 -24.28
N GLN A 478 19.48 -14.50 -25.33
CA GLN A 478 19.90 -14.29 -26.72
C GLN A 478 19.61 -12.86 -27.21
N VAL A 479 18.48 -12.29 -26.80
CA VAL A 479 18.16 -10.87 -27.07
C VAL A 479 19.21 -9.98 -26.41
N MET A 480 19.54 -10.28 -25.15
CA MET A 480 20.54 -9.54 -24.38
C MET A 480 21.95 -9.70 -24.97
N SER A 481 22.40 -10.90 -25.33
CA SER A 481 23.75 -11.14 -25.87
C SER A 481 23.98 -10.45 -27.22
N ARG A 482 22.93 -10.33 -28.04
CA ARG A 482 22.97 -9.56 -29.30
C ARG A 482 22.99 -8.05 -29.09
N GLY A 483 22.65 -7.58 -27.90
CA GLY A 483 22.51 -6.16 -27.60
C GLY A 483 21.24 -5.54 -28.16
N SER A 484 20.20 -6.34 -28.40
CA SER A 484 18.94 -5.87 -28.96
C SER A 484 18.07 -5.19 -27.89
N PRO A 485 17.43 -4.04 -28.18
CA PRO A 485 16.62 -3.32 -27.21
C PRO A 485 15.50 -4.20 -26.65
N MET A 486 15.29 -4.13 -25.34
CA MET A 486 14.39 -4.99 -24.58
C MET A 486 13.34 -4.14 -23.84
N SER A 487 12.13 -4.68 -23.67
CA SER A 487 11.06 -4.05 -22.90
C SER A 487 11.46 -3.88 -21.42
N LEU A 488 10.84 -2.92 -20.72
CA LEU A 488 11.10 -2.72 -19.29
C LEU A 488 10.67 -3.92 -18.45
N GLU A 489 9.58 -4.60 -18.85
CA GLU A 489 9.08 -5.80 -18.19
C GLU A 489 10.09 -6.95 -18.29
N ASP A 490 10.59 -7.22 -19.49
CA ASP A 490 11.61 -8.25 -19.70
C ASP A 490 12.92 -7.93 -18.96
N ALA A 491 13.34 -6.66 -18.97
CA ALA A 491 14.50 -6.20 -18.22
C ALA A 491 14.31 -6.37 -16.70
N ASN A 492 13.10 -6.12 -16.18
CA ASN A 492 12.74 -6.35 -14.78
C ASN A 492 12.74 -7.82 -14.39
N ARG A 493 12.52 -8.74 -15.34
CA ARG A 493 12.56 -10.18 -15.11
C ARG A 493 13.99 -10.73 -15.12
N ILE A 494 14.80 -10.39 -16.14
CA ILE A 494 16.13 -10.99 -16.31
C ILE A 494 17.23 -10.37 -15.44
N ILE A 495 17.21 -9.05 -15.22
CA ILE A 495 18.29 -8.36 -14.50
C ILE A 495 18.45 -8.87 -13.06
N PRO A 496 17.39 -8.98 -12.23
CA PRO A 496 17.52 -9.45 -10.85
C PRO A 496 18.11 -10.86 -10.75
N LEU A 497 17.64 -11.78 -11.59
CA LEU A 497 18.15 -13.16 -11.64
C LEU A 497 19.62 -13.18 -11.99
N PHE A 498 20.00 -12.47 -13.05
CA PHE A 498 21.35 -12.56 -13.58
C PHE A 498 22.37 -11.85 -12.69
N TYR A 499 21.97 -10.73 -12.08
CA TYR A 499 22.74 -10.03 -11.07
C TYR A 499 22.95 -10.90 -9.83
N LEU A 500 21.89 -11.53 -9.32
CA LEU A 500 21.96 -12.38 -8.14
C LEU A 500 22.84 -13.60 -8.39
N PHE A 501 22.58 -14.33 -9.48
CA PHE A 501 23.39 -15.48 -9.87
C PHE A 501 24.88 -15.12 -9.92
N SER A 502 25.21 -14.02 -10.61
CA SER A 502 26.59 -13.61 -10.80
C SER A 502 27.26 -13.18 -9.49
N SER A 503 26.53 -12.51 -8.60
CA SER A 503 27.03 -12.08 -7.29
C SER A 503 27.26 -13.26 -6.34
N LEU A 504 26.28 -14.15 -6.21
CA LEU A 504 26.34 -15.31 -5.34
C LEU A 504 27.40 -16.31 -5.80
N PHE A 505 27.45 -16.60 -7.10
CA PHE A 505 28.42 -17.54 -7.64
C PHE A 505 29.84 -16.99 -7.57
N SER A 506 30.05 -15.68 -7.81
CA SER A 506 31.35 -15.05 -7.55
C SER A 506 31.76 -15.22 -6.09
N HIS A 507 30.85 -15.04 -5.14
CA HIS A 507 31.15 -15.20 -3.72
C HIS A 507 31.51 -16.66 -3.36
N SER A 508 30.73 -17.63 -3.85
CA SER A 508 31.01 -19.06 -3.69
C SER A 508 32.39 -19.45 -4.23
N LEU A 509 32.80 -18.91 -5.39
CA LEU A 509 34.11 -19.20 -5.99
C LEU A 509 35.32 -18.69 -5.19
N ILE A 510 35.13 -17.75 -4.25
CA ILE A 510 36.20 -17.29 -3.35
C ILE A 510 36.58 -18.41 -2.38
N SER A 511 35.59 -19.13 -1.87
CA SER A 511 35.78 -20.23 -0.90
C SER A 511 36.12 -21.58 -1.52
N VAL A 512 35.87 -21.78 -2.82
CA VAL A 512 36.17 -23.06 -3.49
C VAL A 512 37.65 -23.15 -3.86
N HIS A 513 38.34 -24.18 -3.38
CA HIS A 513 39.74 -24.44 -3.72
C HIS A 513 39.90 -25.10 -5.10
N ASP A 514 41.11 -25.07 -5.68
CA ASP A 514 41.35 -25.65 -7.01
C ASP A 514 41.03 -27.17 -7.04
N SER A 515 41.31 -27.91 -5.98
CA SER A 515 40.97 -29.35 -5.87
C SER A 515 39.47 -29.62 -5.95
N GLU A 516 38.66 -28.78 -5.30
CA GLU A 516 37.20 -28.86 -5.29
C GLU A 516 36.59 -28.38 -6.61
N PHE A 517 37.20 -27.36 -7.22
CA PHE A 517 36.77 -26.79 -8.50
C PHE A 517 36.95 -27.76 -9.67
N PHE A 518 38.11 -28.42 -9.75
CA PHE A 518 38.42 -29.35 -10.84
C PHE A 518 37.98 -30.80 -10.57
N GLY A 519 37.57 -31.10 -9.33
CA GLY A 519 37.28 -32.45 -8.87
C GLY A 519 38.56 -33.24 -8.55
N SER A 520 38.55 -33.99 -7.45
CA SER A 520 39.64 -34.92 -7.12
C SER A 520 39.61 -36.10 -8.10
N ALA A 521 40.79 -36.53 -8.57
CA ALA A 521 40.94 -37.67 -9.48
C ALA A 521 40.57 -39.02 -8.83
N ASP A 522 40.47 -39.07 -7.50
CA ASP A 522 40.05 -40.25 -6.75
C ASP A 522 38.54 -40.19 -6.49
N GLY A 523 37.81 -41.10 -7.13
CA GLY A 523 36.34 -41.14 -7.20
C GLY A 523 35.60 -41.46 -5.90
N GLN A 524 35.96 -40.84 -4.78
CA GLN A 524 35.12 -40.83 -3.58
C GLN A 524 34.18 -39.62 -3.62
N SER A 525 32.88 -39.92 -3.69
CA SER A 525 31.76 -38.99 -3.70
C SER A 525 31.70 -38.12 -2.44
N GLN A 526 32.57 -37.12 -2.33
CA GLN A 526 32.32 -36.00 -1.44
C GLN A 526 31.31 -35.07 -2.12
N SER A 527 30.32 -34.62 -1.34
CA SER A 527 29.36 -33.59 -1.76
C SER A 527 30.13 -32.36 -2.24
N SER A 528 30.30 -32.22 -3.55
CA SER A 528 31.08 -31.14 -4.12
C SER A 528 30.42 -29.81 -3.77
N MET A 529 31.18 -28.90 -3.15
CA MET A 529 30.78 -27.50 -2.98
C MET A 529 30.62 -26.77 -4.33
N MET A 530 31.07 -27.39 -5.44
CA MET A 530 30.98 -26.85 -6.78
C MET A 530 29.58 -27.09 -7.40
N PRO A 531 28.82 -26.02 -7.71
CA PRO A 531 27.45 -26.15 -8.21
C PRO A 531 27.32 -26.57 -9.67
N PHE A 532 28.41 -26.60 -10.46
CA PHE A 532 28.40 -26.91 -11.89
C PHE A 532 29.60 -27.78 -12.27
N SER A 533 29.42 -28.70 -13.21
CA SER A 533 30.52 -29.48 -13.81
C SER A 533 31.38 -28.60 -14.73
N LEU A 534 32.61 -29.04 -15.03
CA LEU A 534 33.50 -28.31 -15.95
C LEU A 534 32.86 -28.08 -17.33
N ALA A 535 32.12 -29.06 -17.86
CA ALA A 535 31.42 -28.93 -19.14
C ALA A 535 30.32 -27.85 -19.10
N GLU A 536 29.55 -27.79 -18.00
CA GLU A 536 28.56 -26.74 -17.77
C GLU A 536 29.22 -25.37 -17.57
N LEU A 537 30.40 -25.30 -16.94
CA LEU A 537 31.14 -24.05 -16.81
C LEU A 537 31.63 -23.51 -18.15
N VAL A 538 31.97 -24.36 -19.11
CA VAL A 538 32.31 -23.93 -20.47
C VAL A 538 31.10 -23.27 -21.12
N THR A 539 29.92 -23.89 -21.09
CA THR A 539 28.72 -23.28 -21.70
C THR A 539 28.31 -22.00 -20.98
N LEU A 540 28.36 -22.02 -19.65
CA LEU A 540 28.02 -20.88 -18.79
C LEU A 540 28.95 -19.68 -19.03
N SER A 541 30.27 -19.89 -19.01
CA SER A 541 31.24 -18.82 -19.23
C SER A 541 31.14 -18.20 -20.63
N ARG A 542 30.79 -19.00 -21.66
CA ARG A 542 30.47 -18.48 -23.00
C ARG A 542 29.26 -17.55 -22.96
N CYS A 543 28.17 -18.00 -22.33
CA CYS A 543 26.96 -17.20 -22.19
C CYS A 543 27.20 -15.90 -21.41
N LEU A 544 27.98 -15.94 -20.31
CA LEU A 544 28.34 -14.73 -19.55
C LEU A 544 29.16 -13.74 -20.39
N ARG A 545 30.16 -14.24 -21.13
CA ARG A 545 30.99 -13.45 -22.03
C ARG A 545 30.14 -12.76 -23.10
N ASP A 546 29.29 -13.51 -23.78
CA ASP A 546 28.44 -12.99 -24.85
C ASP A 546 27.40 -12.00 -24.31
N ALA A 547 26.86 -12.27 -23.11
CA ALA A 547 26.00 -11.32 -22.41
C ALA A 547 26.73 -10.02 -22.06
N CYS A 548 27.98 -10.06 -21.58
CA CYS A 548 28.78 -8.86 -21.34
C CYS A 548 28.89 -7.97 -22.58
N LEU A 549 29.16 -8.56 -23.75
CA LEU A 549 29.26 -7.84 -25.02
C LEU A 549 27.93 -7.21 -25.43
N GLY A 550 26.84 -7.95 -25.27
CA GLY A 550 25.49 -7.45 -25.52
C GLY A 550 25.08 -6.32 -24.56
N ILE A 551 25.41 -6.43 -23.27
CA ILE A 551 25.12 -5.40 -22.27
C ILE A 551 25.88 -4.10 -22.58
N ILE A 552 27.11 -4.15 -23.11
CA ILE A 552 27.82 -2.94 -23.57
C ILE A 552 27.01 -2.22 -24.65
N LYS A 553 26.48 -2.95 -25.63
CA LYS A 553 25.62 -2.40 -26.69
C LYS A 553 24.30 -1.82 -26.11
N LEU A 554 23.74 -2.42 -25.06
CA LEU A 554 22.52 -1.95 -24.38
C LEU A 554 22.75 -0.74 -23.48
N ALA A 555 23.87 -0.69 -22.77
CA ALA A 555 24.24 0.41 -21.90
C ALA A 555 24.74 1.63 -22.69
N TYR A 556 25.31 1.39 -23.88
CA TYR A 556 25.81 2.43 -24.78
C TYR A 556 25.30 2.22 -26.21
N PRO A 557 24.01 2.52 -26.48
CA PRO A 557 23.43 2.39 -27.82
C PRO A 557 24.10 3.30 -28.87
N GLU A 558 24.90 4.28 -28.42
CA GLU A 558 25.45 5.37 -29.22
C GLU A 558 26.66 5.03 -30.08
N THR A 559 27.06 3.75 -30.17
CA THR A 559 28.16 3.31 -31.05
C THR A 559 27.75 3.21 -32.53
N LYS A 560 26.51 3.56 -32.90
CA LYS A 560 26.09 3.81 -34.29
C LYS A 560 25.80 5.30 -34.49
N THR A 561 26.84 6.07 -34.82
CA THR A 561 26.84 7.53 -34.97
C THR A 561 26.05 8.09 -36.16
N GLU A 562 25.55 7.25 -37.07
CA GLU A 562 25.11 7.74 -38.38
C GLU A 562 23.65 8.25 -38.46
N HIS A 563 22.80 7.99 -37.46
CA HIS A 563 21.36 8.30 -37.57
C HIS A 563 20.80 9.23 -36.47
N LYS A 564 21.61 9.69 -35.52
CA LYS A 564 21.11 10.41 -34.34
C LYS A 564 20.81 11.89 -34.61
N GLU A 565 21.61 12.53 -35.47
CA GLU A 565 21.44 13.97 -35.76
C GLU A 565 20.18 14.24 -36.57
N GLU A 566 19.90 13.43 -37.59
CA GLU A 566 18.70 13.56 -38.43
C GLU A 566 17.42 13.20 -37.66
N TYR A 567 17.45 12.18 -36.80
CA TYR A 567 16.29 11.75 -36.02
C TYR A 567 15.94 12.75 -34.90
N VAL A 568 16.96 13.28 -34.20
CA VAL A 568 16.76 14.34 -33.19
C VAL A 568 16.36 15.67 -33.84
N ALA A 569 16.88 15.98 -35.03
CA ALA A 569 16.45 17.14 -35.82
C ALA A 569 14.99 17.01 -36.29
N ALA A 570 14.56 15.82 -36.73
CA ALA A 570 13.18 15.54 -37.13
C ALA A 570 12.18 15.68 -35.95
N PHE A 571 12.55 15.28 -34.74
CA PHE A 571 11.69 15.48 -33.56
C PHE A 571 11.63 16.95 -33.09
N ARG A 572 12.73 17.70 -33.25
CA ARG A 572 12.72 19.17 -33.02
C ARG A 572 11.85 19.90 -34.03
N SER A 573 11.82 19.47 -35.29
CA SER A 573 11.00 20.10 -36.34
C SER A 573 9.49 19.92 -36.14
N VAL A 574 9.05 18.98 -35.29
CA VAL A 574 7.62 18.74 -34.97
C VAL A 574 7.24 19.36 -33.60
N GLY A 575 8.14 20.11 -32.96
CA GLY A 575 7.83 20.87 -31.73
C GLY A 575 7.62 20.02 -30.47
N VAL A 576 8.02 18.74 -30.49
CA VAL A 576 7.90 17.85 -29.32
C VAL A 576 9.01 18.17 -28.33
N LYS A 577 8.69 18.86 -27.22
CA LYS A 577 9.59 18.97 -26.07
C LYS A 577 9.93 17.56 -25.60
N THR A 578 11.17 17.10 -25.76
CA THR A 578 11.63 15.82 -25.24
C THR A 578 11.37 15.78 -23.74
N ASN A 579 10.38 15.00 -23.36
CA ASN A 579 9.79 14.93 -22.03
C ASN A 579 10.89 14.48 -21.04
N SER A 580 11.27 15.32 -20.06
CA SER A 580 12.35 15.06 -19.08
C SER A 580 12.24 13.68 -18.41
N GLN A 581 11.02 13.18 -18.27
CA GLN A 581 10.68 11.85 -17.76
C GLN A 581 11.23 10.71 -18.64
N VAL A 582 11.26 10.85 -19.96
CA VAL A 582 11.79 9.83 -20.88
C VAL A 582 13.31 9.73 -20.73
N GLN A 583 13.99 10.88 -20.58
CA GLN A 583 15.44 10.92 -20.37
C GLN A 583 15.84 10.28 -19.04
N GLN A 584 15.09 10.55 -17.96
CA GLN A 584 15.29 9.92 -16.66
C GLN A 584 15.13 8.39 -16.71
N ARG A 585 14.14 7.89 -17.45
CA ARG A 585 13.93 6.44 -17.64
C ARG A 585 15.10 5.78 -18.37
N ILE A 586 15.59 6.41 -19.43
CA ILE A 586 16.75 5.91 -20.20
C ILE A 586 17.98 5.85 -19.31
N GLN A 587 18.26 6.91 -18.54
CA GLN A 587 19.39 6.95 -17.61
C GLN A 587 19.28 5.90 -16.49
N ALA A 588 18.10 5.72 -15.92
CA ALA A 588 17.87 4.69 -14.90
C ALA A 588 18.10 3.27 -15.44
N GLN A 589 17.64 3.01 -16.67
CA GLN A 589 17.85 1.72 -17.34
C GLN A 589 19.34 1.50 -17.68
N GLN A 590 20.03 2.53 -18.16
CA GLN A 590 21.47 2.49 -18.40
C GLN A 590 22.25 2.15 -17.13
N LYS A 591 21.93 2.79 -15.99
CA LYS A 591 22.56 2.53 -14.69
C LYS A 591 22.44 1.06 -14.29
N ARG A 592 21.26 0.45 -14.50
CA ARG A 592 21.01 -0.97 -14.20
C ARG A 592 21.85 -1.91 -15.07
N TRP A 593 21.96 -1.61 -16.37
CA TRP A 593 22.82 -2.39 -17.28
C TRP A 593 24.29 -2.29 -16.91
N VAL A 594 24.77 -1.09 -16.55
CA VAL A 594 26.16 -0.89 -16.09
C VAL A 594 26.44 -1.65 -14.80
N GLN A 595 25.51 -1.64 -13.84
CA GLN A 595 25.64 -2.43 -12.62
C GLN A 595 25.71 -3.93 -12.91
N LEU A 596 24.82 -4.45 -13.76
CA LEU A 596 24.82 -5.84 -14.18
C LEU A 596 26.14 -6.22 -14.88
N PHE A 597 26.63 -5.37 -15.78
CA PHE A 597 27.90 -5.57 -16.49
C PHE A 597 29.07 -5.72 -15.52
N LYS A 598 29.16 -4.87 -14.48
CA LYS A 598 30.23 -4.94 -13.47
C LYS A 598 30.26 -6.30 -12.76
N VAL A 599 29.10 -6.80 -12.35
CA VAL A 599 29.00 -8.08 -11.62
C VAL A 599 29.31 -9.27 -12.52
N ILE A 600 28.75 -9.32 -13.74
CA ILE A 600 29.03 -10.43 -14.68
C ILE A 600 30.50 -10.42 -15.07
N THR A 601 31.08 -9.25 -15.34
CA THR A 601 32.51 -9.12 -15.68
C THR A 601 33.41 -9.63 -14.57
N ASN A 602 33.05 -9.39 -13.30
CA ASN A 602 33.79 -9.93 -12.16
C ASN A 602 33.78 -11.47 -12.19
N LEU A 603 32.60 -12.08 -12.36
CA LEU A 603 32.48 -13.54 -12.45
C LEU A 603 33.28 -14.11 -13.63
N VAL A 604 33.19 -13.49 -14.81
CA VAL A 604 33.98 -13.87 -16.00
C VAL A 604 35.48 -13.82 -15.73
N LYS A 605 35.96 -12.75 -15.06
CA LYS A 605 37.38 -12.62 -14.66
C LYS A 605 37.80 -13.75 -13.73
N MET A 606 36.98 -14.10 -12.73
CA MET A 606 37.27 -15.19 -11.81
C MET A 606 37.36 -16.55 -12.51
N LEU A 607 36.43 -16.84 -13.42
CA LEU A 607 36.44 -18.09 -14.20
C LEU A 607 37.64 -18.14 -15.15
N LYS A 608 37.95 -17.03 -15.84
CA LYS A 608 39.14 -16.94 -16.70
C LYS A 608 40.44 -17.13 -15.91
N ALA A 609 40.54 -16.59 -14.69
CA ALA A 609 41.71 -16.77 -13.84
C ALA A 609 41.89 -18.24 -13.39
N ARG A 610 40.81 -19.02 -13.26
CA ARG A 610 40.89 -20.47 -13.00
C ARG A 610 41.32 -21.22 -14.27
N ASP A 611 40.77 -20.86 -15.43
CA ASP A 611 41.11 -21.47 -16.72
C ASP A 611 42.59 -21.24 -17.11
N ILE A 612 43.14 -20.06 -16.80
CA ILE A 612 44.57 -19.77 -17.00
C ILE A 612 45.46 -20.65 -16.10
N ARG A 613 45.02 -20.97 -14.88
CA ARG A 613 45.78 -21.84 -13.96
C ARG A 613 45.78 -23.30 -14.40
N ARG A 614 44.61 -23.81 -14.79
CA ARG A 614 44.45 -25.15 -15.36
C ARG A 614 43.36 -25.09 -16.43
N PRO A 615 43.71 -25.27 -17.71
CA PRO A 615 42.79 -25.08 -18.81
C PRO A 615 41.68 -26.13 -18.80
N PHE A 616 40.44 -25.67 -18.89
CA PHE A 616 39.23 -26.49 -19.03
C PHE A 616 38.32 -25.99 -20.16
N CYS A 617 38.54 -24.78 -20.66
CA CYS A 617 37.86 -24.23 -21.83
C CYS A 617 38.58 -24.57 -23.14
N PRO A 618 37.85 -24.68 -24.27
CA PRO A 618 38.46 -24.89 -25.59
C PRO A 618 39.29 -23.67 -26.04
N SER A 619 40.16 -23.87 -27.03
CA SER A 619 40.95 -22.79 -27.63
C SER A 619 40.04 -21.69 -28.21
N GLY A 620 40.43 -20.43 -28.05
CA GLY A 620 39.63 -19.28 -28.51
C GLY A 620 38.39 -18.95 -27.67
N HIS A 621 38.11 -19.70 -26.59
CA HIS A 621 36.90 -19.54 -25.78
C HIS A 621 36.70 -18.16 -25.14
N TRP A 622 37.77 -17.41 -24.86
CA TRP A 622 37.65 -16.08 -24.25
C TRP A 622 37.64 -14.94 -25.27
N LEU A 623 37.77 -15.26 -26.57
CA LEU A 623 37.72 -14.31 -27.68
C LEU A 623 36.34 -14.42 -28.36
N SER A 624 35.74 -13.29 -28.70
CA SER A 624 34.48 -13.26 -29.45
C SER A 624 34.76 -12.93 -30.90
N ASP A 625 34.23 -13.75 -31.82
CA ASP A 625 34.33 -13.53 -33.26
C ASP A 625 33.52 -12.28 -33.72
N GLU A 626 32.59 -11.79 -32.89
CA GLU A 626 31.75 -10.62 -33.19
C GLU A 626 32.45 -9.28 -32.95
N VAL A 627 33.61 -9.26 -32.27
CA VAL A 627 34.33 -8.03 -31.91
C VAL A 627 35.72 -8.04 -32.53
N ASN A 628 35.83 -7.46 -33.74
CA ASN A 628 37.13 -7.10 -34.30
C ASN A 628 37.69 -5.89 -33.54
N ILE A 629 38.57 -6.14 -32.58
CA ILE A 629 39.40 -5.09 -31.97
C ILE A 629 40.40 -4.65 -33.05
N ARG A 630 40.03 -3.69 -33.90
CA ARG A 630 41.00 -2.99 -34.75
C ARG A 630 41.89 -2.16 -33.82
N ALA A 631 43.18 -2.48 -33.78
CA ALA A 631 44.19 -1.87 -32.91
C ALA A 631 44.46 -0.36 -33.16
N ASP A 632 43.72 0.31 -34.06
CA ASP A 632 44.03 1.66 -34.54
C ASP A 632 43.22 2.81 -33.92
N LYS A 633 42.62 2.64 -32.74
CA LYS A 633 42.05 3.77 -31.98
C LYS A 633 42.44 3.75 -30.50
N ASP A 634 43.73 3.59 -30.26
CA ASP A 634 44.36 3.95 -28.99
C ASP A 634 44.38 5.48 -28.83
N ARG A 635 43.42 6.02 -28.07
CA ARG A 635 43.65 7.15 -27.14
C ARG A 635 42.45 7.58 -26.30
N TRP A 636 41.21 7.15 -26.58
CA TRP A 636 40.03 7.69 -25.87
C TRP A 636 39.32 6.73 -24.90
N MET A 637 39.58 5.41 -24.95
CA MET A 637 38.86 4.42 -24.11
C MET A 637 39.57 4.06 -22.79
N GLY A 638 40.83 4.44 -22.62
CA GLY A 638 41.66 3.99 -21.47
C GLY A 638 41.45 4.75 -20.15
N LYS A 639 40.81 5.92 -20.14
CA LYS A 639 40.73 6.77 -18.93
C LYS A 639 39.38 6.79 -18.21
N SER A 640 38.31 6.21 -18.76
CA SER A 640 36.96 6.31 -18.16
C SER A 640 36.40 4.97 -17.63
N LEU A 641 37.15 3.87 -17.71
CA LEU A 641 36.67 2.53 -17.33
C LEU A 641 37.30 1.99 -16.02
N LEU A 642 38.18 2.77 -15.37
CA LEU A 642 38.87 2.38 -14.12
C LEU A 642 38.89 3.51 -13.07
N SER A 643 37.87 4.37 -13.06
CA SER A 643 37.55 5.23 -11.90
C SER A 643 36.19 4.86 -11.33
#